data_AF-A0A317IX89-F1
#
_entry.id   AF-A0A317IX89-F1
#
_cell.length_a   1.000
_cell.length_b   1.000
_cell.length_c   1.000
_cell.angle_alpha   90.00
_cell.angle_beta   90.00
_cell.angle_gamma   90.00
#
_symmetry.space_group_name_H-M   'P 1'
#
loop_
_entity.id
_entity.type
_entity.pdbx_description
1 polymer ?
#
loop_
_entity_poly.entity_id
_entity_poly.type
_entity_poly.pdbx_seq_one_letter_code
_entity_poly.pdbx_strand_id
1 'polypeptide(L)'
;MQTTPTILTFCHLRWDFVYQRPQHLMSRLALSHRVIFIEEPVFSEASLPEWESSQPQSNVLVLRPRTPSRAPGFHQEQLPYIQTLMGELVAKEDLRDYILWFYTPLALPAAEGLNPRAVVYDCMDELTGFLNAPPQLVTREVELLGRADLVFTGGRSLYRAKKDQHPRVYCFPSSVDGRHFAAAANGMTEAAEQGPLPHPRLGFFGVIDERLDTALLSTMAEAHPEWQIVMVGPVVKIDPATLPHNSNIHYYGQRAYEDLPSYLKGWDVCLLPFARNAATKYISPTKTLEYMAAGKMIVSTPITDVAEPYGDIVYLGATPEEFVEACERAIAASPAERAERIARMREVLAKTSWEATVREMEALLKGVAEENKRQRSRRDSAHTIVIGAGPTGLSAAYHLGSDSILLEQNARVGGWCRSLEVNGFTFDFAGHIMFSNEPYVHQLYQMLLGDNVHWQDREAWIYSKNVYTRYPFQGSLYGLPPNVIKECIVGAIEARFGSLKNDKPEPAGGKANGRTNGSASACLNGSIKDCCADGILEASVPLAETGSEPHNFEEFIYRVWGAGIARHFAIPYNRKLWAVPLDQMETSWLGGRVPLPDLEEMIEGALSPKPKPMGPNARFGYPLRGGFQALMDAWLPHLQGDVCLNSRVVKVSPRRHTVTLSNGSELKYNHLISTMPLPVLIRQMDTEAPEQVRKAAAALRYVSVRCVHLGVGREHLTGKHWIYYPEDTVFHRIFVQGNASPYCNPPGGFGLTCEITYSESKPLPCEGDDLVRRCIEDCHKVGMFRPEDPVWASAHCDLPYAYVVYDHGRAASVTKIREWLAEQDILLAGRYGEWEYYNSDHAFIAGKKAAEQVKERDEQSVLSTLVSQQSVRVDTRV
;
A
#
# COMPACT_ATOMS: atom_id res chain seq x y z
N MET A 1 -29.28 -26.85 4.81
CA MET A 1 -29.59 -25.50 5.32
C MET A 1 -28.27 -24.75 5.39
N GLN A 2 -28.11 -23.63 4.68
CA GLN A 2 -26.90 -22.81 4.82
C GLN A 2 -26.93 -22.17 6.21
N THR A 3 -25.97 -22.51 7.07
CA THR A 3 -25.79 -21.89 8.37
C THR A 3 -25.33 -20.45 8.17
N THR A 4 -26.06 -19.48 8.72
CA THR A 4 -25.63 -18.08 8.78
C THR A 4 -24.40 -17.95 9.70
N PRO A 5 -23.42 -17.09 9.38
CA PRO A 5 -22.20 -16.98 10.17
C PRO A 5 -22.50 -16.46 11.59
N THR A 6 -21.69 -16.85 12.58
CA THR A 6 -21.81 -16.26 13.93
C THR A 6 -21.22 -14.84 13.91
N ILE A 7 -21.82 -13.88 14.61
CA ILE A 7 -21.26 -12.52 14.77
C ILE A 7 -20.58 -12.44 16.14
N LEU A 8 -19.27 -12.19 16.13
CA LEU A 8 -18.47 -11.94 17.33
C LEU A 8 -18.23 -10.43 17.44
N THR A 9 -18.82 -9.81 18.46
CA THR A 9 -18.85 -8.36 18.63
C THR A 9 -17.97 -7.94 19.80
N PHE A 10 -16.94 -7.13 19.56
CA PHE A 10 -16.17 -6.48 20.61
C PHE A 10 -16.74 -5.09 20.92
N CYS A 11 -17.16 -4.88 22.17
CA CYS A 11 -17.78 -3.64 22.60
C CYS A 11 -17.16 -3.06 23.87
N HIS A 12 -16.97 -1.74 23.87
CA HIS A 12 -16.56 -0.99 25.06
C HIS A 12 -17.74 -0.66 26.00
N LEU A 13 -18.98 -0.91 25.55
CA LEU A 13 -20.19 -0.72 26.33
C LEU A 13 -20.70 -2.05 26.89
N ARG A 14 -21.20 -2.02 28.12
CA ARG A 14 -21.83 -3.15 28.79
C ARG A 14 -23.26 -3.35 28.28
N TRP A 15 -23.69 -4.60 28.17
CA TRP A 15 -25.04 -4.95 27.75
C TRP A 15 -26.10 -4.44 28.72
N ASP A 16 -25.84 -4.51 30.03
CA ASP A 16 -26.73 -4.19 31.14
C ASP A 16 -26.63 -2.74 31.66
N PHE A 17 -25.85 -1.88 30.99
CA PHE A 17 -25.69 -0.48 31.38
C PHE A 17 -26.78 0.42 30.79
N VAL A 18 -26.49 1.17 29.72
CA VAL A 18 -27.48 1.99 29.01
C VAL A 18 -27.76 1.38 27.66
N TYR A 19 -29.03 1.10 27.38
CA TYR A 19 -29.46 0.49 26.13
C TYR A 19 -29.32 1.48 24.98
N GLN A 20 -28.47 1.16 24.00
CA GLN A 20 -28.07 2.06 22.91
C GLN A 20 -27.89 1.28 21.60
N ARG A 21 -27.26 1.91 20.60
CA ARG A 21 -27.05 1.37 19.25
C ARG A 21 -26.52 -0.08 19.25
N PRO A 22 -25.47 -0.47 20.01
CA PRO A 22 -24.97 -1.85 19.97
C PRO A 22 -26.05 -2.86 20.34
N GLN A 23 -26.80 -2.60 21.42
CA GLN A 23 -27.87 -3.50 21.86
C GLN A 23 -29.00 -3.53 20.83
N HIS A 24 -29.42 -2.39 20.27
CA HIS A 24 -30.45 -2.36 19.23
C HIS A 24 -30.09 -3.17 17.98
N LEU A 25 -28.86 -3.02 17.49
CA LEU A 25 -28.37 -3.71 16.30
C LEU A 25 -28.18 -5.21 16.56
N MET A 26 -27.46 -5.55 17.63
CA MET A 26 -27.14 -6.93 17.96
C MET A 26 -28.39 -7.76 18.30
N SER A 27 -29.39 -7.17 18.98
CA SER A 27 -30.66 -7.86 19.26
C SER A 27 -31.43 -8.23 17.99
N ARG A 28 -31.37 -7.38 16.97
CA ARG A 28 -32.08 -7.60 15.70
C ARG A 28 -31.32 -8.54 14.78
N LEU A 29 -30.00 -8.42 14.74
CA LEU A 29 -29.13 -9.38 14.05
C LEU A 29 -29.25 -10.79 14.65
N ALA A 30 -29.55 -10.90 15.95
CA ALA A 30 -29.77 -12.18 16.63
C ALA A 30 -31.00 -12.96 16.11
N LEU A 31 -31.90 -12.32 15.35
CA LEU A 31 -33.03 -12.99 14.70
C LEU A 31 -32.59 -13.90 13.55
N SER A 32 -31.44 -13.60 12.93
CA SER A 32 -30.90 -14.28 11.74
C SER A 32 -29.52 -14.90 11.97
N HIS A 33 -28.76 -14.42 12.95
CA HIS A 33 -27.41 -14.85 13.28
C HIS A 33 -27.31 -15.25 14.74
N ARG A 34 -26.37 -16.14 15.07
CA ARG A 34 -25.91 -16.27 16.46
C ARG A 34 -24.99 -15.10 16.78
N VAL A 35 -25.20 -14.41 17.90
CA VAL A 35 -24.38 -13.27 18.32
C VAL A 35 -23.65 -13.62 19.61
N ILE A 36 -22.34 -13.38 19.63
CA ILE A 36 -21.49 -13.43 20.82
C ILE A 36 -20.97 -12.01 21.06
N PHE A 37 -21.41 -11.40 22.16
CA PHE A 37 -21.10 -10.02 22.52
C PHE A 37 -20.04 -9.98 23.62
N ILE A 38 -18.84 -9.54 23.28
CA ILE A 38 -17.67 -9.49 24.16
C ILE A 38 -17.53 -8.09 24.72
N GLU A 39 -17.66 -7.97 26.04
CA GLU A 39 -17.52 -6.73 26.77
C GLU A 39 -16.06 -6.49 27.22
N GLU A 40 -15.80 -5.32 27.82
CA GLU A 40 -14.54 -5.03 28.46
C GLU A 40 -14.22 -6.00 29.62
N PRO A 41 -12.94 -6.27 29.92
CA PRO A 41 -12.59 -7.11 31.06
C PRO A 41 -12.98 -6.47 32.41
N VAL A 42 -13.16 -7.30 33.42
CA VAL A 42 -13.26 -6.89 34.84
C VAL A 42 -12.19 -7.61 35.66
N PHE A 43 -11.71 -6.93 36.70
CA PHE A 43 -10.72 -7.50 37.61
C PHE A 43 -11.31 -8.72 38.36
N SER A 44 -10.49 -9.76 38.50
CA SER A 44 -10.76 -10.95 39.30
C SER A 44 -9.54 -11.31 40.13
N GLU A 45 -9.75 -11.81 41.35
CA GLU A 45 -8.67 -12.32 42.20
C GLU A 45 -8.18 -13.71 41.77
N ALA A 46 -8.86 -14.35 40.80
CA ALA A 46 -8.44 -15.62 40.24
C ALA A 46 -7.11 -15.48 39.48
N SER A 47 -6.23 -16.48 39.62
CA SER A 47 -4.92 -16.49 38.95
C SER A 47 -4.99 -16.76 37.45
N LEU A 48 -6.09 -17.34 36.96
CA LEU A 48 -6.32 -17.65 35.55
C LEU A 48 -7.50 -16.81 35.03
N PRO A 49 -7.44 -16.34 33.78
CA PRO A 49 -8.57 -15.63 33.19
C PRO A 49 -9.74 -16.56 32.93
N GLU A 50 -10.97 -16.06 33.06
CA GLU A 50 -12.19 -16.83 32.83
C GLU A 50 -13.27 -15.98 32.15
N TRP A 51 -14.29 -16.64 31.58
CA TRP A 51 -15.46 -15.97 31.03
C TRP A 51 -16.58 -15.88 32.08
N GLU A 52 -17.08 -14.68 32.33
CA GLU A 52 -18.42 -14.48 32.90
C GLU A 52 -19.43 -14.41 31.75
N SER A 53 -20.44 -15.27 31.74
CA SER A 53 -21.40 -15.36 30.64
C SER A 53 -22.82 -15.06 31.08
N SER A 54 -23.56 -14.33 30.26
CA SER A 54 -25.01 -14.15 30.41
C SER A 54 -25.73 -14.28 29.06
N GLN A 55 -27.03 -14.57 29.09
CA GLN A 55 -27.86 -14.72 27.91
C GLN A 55 -29.09 -13.82 28.04
N PRO A 56 -28.97 -12.52 27.71
CA PRO A 56 -30.07 -11.56 27.92
C PRO A 56 -31.26 -11.78 26.99
N GLN A 57 -31.06 -12.49 25.87
CA GLN A 57 -32.12 -12.87 24.94
C GLN A 57 -31.72 -14.09 24.11
N SER A 58 -32.67 -14.64 23.36
CA SER A 58 -32.41 -15.72 22.40
C SER A 58 -31.30 -15.33 21.41
N ASN A 59 -30.40 -16.26 21.11
CA ASN A 59 -29.26 -16.10 20.19
C ASN A 59 -28.23 -15.01 20.53
N VAL A 60 -28.31 -14.34 21.69
CA VAL A 60 -27.26 -13.42 22.17
C VAL A 60 -26.58 -13.99 23.41
N LEU A 61 -25.32 -14.37 23.26
CA LEU A 61 -24.44 -14.74 24.38
C LEU A 61 -23.55 -13.54 24.70
N VAL A 62 -23.67 -12.97 25.89
CA VAL A 62 -22.78 -11.92 26.38
C VAL A 62 -21.65 -12.56 27.17
N LEU A 63 -20.42 -12.21 26.84
CA LEU A 63 -19.20 -12.69 27.49
C LEU A 63 -18.39 -11.51 28.02
N ARG A 64 -18.11 -11.55 29.32
CA ARG A 64 -17.28 -10.58 30.01
C ARG A 64 -16.00 -11.28 30.48
N PRO A 65 -14.82 -10.88 30.00
CA PRO A 65 -13.57 -11.44 30.49
C PRO A 65 -13.36 -11.06 31.96
N ARG A 66 -13.00 -12.03 32.80
CA ARG A 66 -12.51 -11.81 34.16
C ARG A 66 -11.02 -12.08 34.18
N THR A 67 -10.20 -11.08 34.50
CA THR A 67 -8.74 -11.18 34.38
C THR A 67 -8.03 -10.71 35.67
N PRO A 68 -6.80 -11.16 35.92
CA PRO A 68 -6.02 -10.70 37.07
C PRO A 68 -5.45 -9.27 36.90
N SER A 69 -5.61 -8.64 35.73
CA SER A 69 -5.15 -7.26 35.51
C SER A 69 -6.18 -6.25 36.00
N ARG A 70 -5.70 -5.22 36.71
CA ARG A 70 -6.51 -4.07 37.15
C ARG A 70 -6.60 -2.96 36.09
N ALA A 71 -5.93 -3.11 34.95
CA ALA A 71 -5.97 -2.12 33.88
C ALA A 71 -7.39 -2.04 33.26
N PRO A 72 -7.88 -0.84 32.92
CA PRO A 72 -9.24 -0.67 32.42
C PRO A 72 -9.39 -1.12 30.96
N GLY A 73 -10.60 -1.51 30.56
CA GLY A 73 -10.96 -1.76 29.16
C GLY A 73 -10.03 -2.72 28.42
N PHE A 74 -9.85 -2.52 27.11
CA PHE A 74 -8.92 -3.31 26.29
C PHE A 74 -7.46 -2.78 26.37
N HIS A 75 -6.99 -2.44 27.57
CA HIS A 75 -5.61 -2.01 27.78
C HIS A 75 -4.59 -3.11 27.40
N GLN A 76 -3.36 -2.73 27.07
CA GLN A 76 -2.32 -3.67 26.60
C GLN A 76 -2.07 -4.83 27.58
N GLU A 77 -2.15 -4.57 28.88
CA GLU A 77 -2.01 -5.60 29.93
C GLU A 77 -3.14 -6.63 29.95
N GLN A 78 -4.32 -6.29 29.40
CA GLN A 78 -5.48 -7.17 29.33
C GLN A 78 -5.38 -8.13 28.13
N LEU A 79 -4.72 -7.70 27.05
CA LEU A 79 -4.76 -8.39 25.76
C LEU A 79 -4.27 -9.84 25.80
N PRO A 80 -3.16 -10.21 26.48
CA PRO A 80 -2.70 -11.60 26.50
C PRO A 80 -3.74 -12.56 27.13
N TYR A 81 -4.44 -12.09 28.18
CA TYR A 81 -5.49 -12.87 28.82
C TYR A 81 -6.70 -13.03 27.91
N ILE A 82 -7.12 -11.95 27.25
CA ILE A 82 -8.26 -11.98 26.32
C ILE A 82 -7.93 -12.86 25.11
N GLN A 83 -6.72 -12.78 24.54
CA GLN A 83 -6.28 -13.63 23.42
C GLN A 83 -6.33 -15.11 23.79
N THR A 84 -5.92 -15.47 25.01
CA THR A 84 -6.02 -16.85 25.52
C THR A 84 -7.48 -17.30 25.58
N LEU A 85 -8.34 -16.49 26.20
CA LEU A 85 -9.79 -16.76 26.30
C LEU A 85 -10.48 -16.84 24.93
N MET A 86 -10.02 -16.06 23.95
CA MET A 86 -10.52 -16.10 22.57
C MET A 86 -10.14 -17.39 21.86
N GLY A 87 -8.91 -17.88 22.04
CA GLY A 87 -8.48 -19.17 21.50
C GLY A 87 -9.33 -20.33 22.06
N GLU A 88 -9.59 -20.31 23.36
CA GLU A 88 -10.48 -21.28 24.02
C GLU A 88 -11.92 -21.18 23.52
N LEU A 89 -12.45 -19.96 23.36
CA LEU A 89 -13.80 -19.71 22.85
C LEU A 89 -13.96 -20.28 21.45
N VAL A 90 -13.04 -19.98 20.54
CA VAL A 90 -13.07 -20.45 19.14
C VAL A 90 -13.05 -21.98 19.07
N ALA A 91 -12.23 -22.62 19.89
CA ALA A 91 -12.15 -24.08 19.96
C ALA A 91 -13.42 -24.70 20.57
N LYS A 92 -13.89 -24.17 21.70
CA LYS A 92 -15.05 -24.68 22.44
C LYS A 92 -16.35 -24.56 21.65
N GLU A 93 -16.52 -23.45 20.95
CA GLU A 93 -17.73 -23.13 20.20
C GLU A 93 -17.68 -23.62 18.73
N ASP A 94 -16.59 -24.30 18.32
CA ASP A 94 -16.32 -24.75 16.95
C ASP A 94 -16.57 -23.64 15.92
N LEU A 95 -16.05 -22.44 16.19
CA LEU A 95 -16.27 -21.25 15.36
C LEU A 95 -15.46 -21.35 14.06
N ARG A 96 -16.02 -22.04 13.07
CA ARG A 96 -15.44 -22.17 11.72
C ARG A 96 -15.87 -21.06 10.77
N ASP A 97 -16.99 -20.42 11.09
CA ASP A 97 -17.64 -19.47 10.21
C ASP A 97 -18.26 -18.32 11.00
N TYR A 98 -17.55 -17.18 11.02
CA TYR A 98 -17.93 -16.04 11.81
C TYR A 98 -17.49 -14.72 11.22
N ILE A 99 -18.11 -13.64 11.69
CA ILE A 99 -17.83 -12.24 11.36
C ILE A 99 -17.32 -11.56 12.62
N LEU A 100 -16.28 -10.74 12.49
CA LEU A 100 -15.86 -9.87 13.59
C LEU A 100 -16.53 -8.51 13.46
N TRP A 101 -17.06 -8.00 14.56
CA TRP A 101 -17.70 -6.69 14.63
C TRP A 101 -17.06 -5.87 15.75
N PHE A 102 -16.57 -4.67 15.43
CA PHE A 102 -15.89 -3.82 16.39
C PHE A 102 -16.67 -2.53 16.65
N TYR A 103 -16.90 -2.22 17.92
CA TYR A 103 -17.31 -0.89 18.41
C TYR A 103 -16.15 -0.11 19.03
N THR A 104 -14.97 -0.70 19.16
CA THR A 104 -13.78 -0.04 19.70
C THR A 104 -12.51 -0.55 19.01
N PRO A 105 -11.63 0.36 18.52
CA PRO A 105 -10.35 -0.04 17.95
C PRO A 105 -9.41 -0.71 18.95
N LEU A 106 -9.57 -0.44 20.26
CA LEU A 106 -8.69 -1.00 21.29
C LEU A 106 -8.79 -2.53 21.40
N ALA A 107 -9.92 -3.11 20.99
CA ALA A 107 -10.11 -4.55 21.00
C ALA A 107 -9.46 -5.28 19.81
N LEU A 108 -8.99 -4.56 18.78
CA LEU A 108 -8.40 -5.17 17.58
C LEU A 108 -7.33 -6.24 17.88
N PRO A 109 -6.31 -5.98 18.72
CA PRO A 109 -5.31 -6.99 19.03
C PRO A 109 -5.86 -8.22 19.78
N ALA A 110 -7.01 -8.13 20.45
CA ALA A 110 -7.65 -9.32 21.05
C ALA A 110 -8.14 -10.33 19.98
N ALA A 111 -8.33 -9.88 18.75
CA ALA A 111 -8.72 -10.72 17.61
C ALA A 111 -7.54 -11.16 16.73
N GLU A 112 -6.30 -10.96 17.18
CA GLU A 112 -5.11 -11.38 16.45
C GLU A 112 -5.09 -12.91 16.24
N GLY A 113 -4.74 -13.36 15.03
CA GLY A 113 -4.75 -14.78 14.66
C GLY A 113 -6.12 -15.35 14.28
N LEU A 114 -7.21 -14.59 14.41
CA LEU A 114 -8.55 -15.00 13.97
C LEU A 114 -8.73 -14.85 12.46
N ASN A 115 -9.50 -15.75 11.83
CA ASN A 115 -9.70 -15.77 10.37
C ASN A 115 -11.19 -15.62 9.96
N PRO A 116 -11.85 -14.50 10.31
CA PRO A 116 -13.29 -14.31 10.09
C PRO A 116 -13.66 -14.18 8.61
N ARG A 117 -14.89 -14.49 8.25
CA ARG A 117 -15.42 -14.28 6.89
C ARG A 117 -15.44 -12.80 6.50
N ALA A 118 -15.70 -11.91 7.45
CA ALA A 118 -15.65 -10.47 7.26
C ALA A 118 -15.33 -9.75 8.58
N VAL A 119 -14.79 -8.53 8.48
CA VAL A 119 -14.52 -7.61 9.58
C VAL A 119 -15.36 -6.35 9.39
N VAL A 120 -16.14 -5.99 10.40
CA VAL A 120 -16.97 -4.78 10.45
C VAL A 120 -16.44 -3.86 11.53
N TYR A 121 -16.27 -2.57 11.19
CA TYR A 121 -16.05 -1.52 12.17
C TYR A 121 -17.28 -0.59 12.21
N ASP A 122 -18.06 -0.64 13.30
CA ASP A 122 -19.19 0.27 13.54
C ASP A 122 -18.74 1.42 14.42
N CYS A 123 -18.24 2.47 13.77
CA CYS A 123 -17.78 3.71 14.38
C CYS A 123 -19.00 4.54 14.78
N MET A 124 -19.50 4.30 16.00
CA MET A 124 -20.67 5.01 16.52
C MET A 124 -20.34 6.38 17.13
N ASP A 125 -19.14 6.53 17.69
CA ASP A 125 -18.63 7.75 18.32
C ASP A 125 -17.17 7.99 17.92
N GLU A 126 -16.73 9.25 17.95
CA GLU A 126 -15.31 9.60 17.80
C GLU A 126 -14.59 9.35 19.13
N LEU A 127 -14.22 8.08 19.36
CA LEU A 127 -13.64 7.65 20.65
C LEU A 127 -12.35 8.40 21.01
N THR A 128 -11.62 8.91 20.02
CA THR A 128 -10.40 9.73 20.22
C THR A 128 -10.70 11.09 20.85
N GLY A 129 -11.95 11.56 20.77
CA GLY A 129 -12.39 12.86 21.28
C GLY A 129 -12.84 12.87 22.73
N PHE A 130 -12.93 11.72 23.40
CA PHE A 130 -13.28 11.65 24.83
C PHE A 130 -12.12 12.09 25.73
N LEU A 131 -12.47 12.61 26.90
CA LEU A 131 -11.51 12.95 27.95
C LEU A 131 -10.71 11.71 28.35
N ASN A 132 -9.38 11.86 28.44
CA ASN A 132 -8.44 10.78 28.77
C ASN A 132 -8.47 9.60 27.79
N ALA A 133 -8.85 9.80 26.52
CA ALA A 133 -8.73 8.77 25.49
C ALA A 133 -7.27 8.26 25.39
N PRO A 134 -7.03 6.93 25.43
CA PRO A 134 -5.68 6.39 25.33
C PRO A 134 -5.00 6.80 24.02
N PRO A 135 -3.71 7.23 24.03
CA PRO A 135 -3.01 7.67 22.82
C PRO A 135 -2.98 6.60 21.71
N GLN A 136 -2.98 5.33 22.08
CA GLN A 136 -2.95 4.20 21.15
C GLN A 136 -4.23 4.07 20.33
N LEU A 137 -5.34 4.69 20.75
CA LEU A 137 -6.63 4.58 20.08
C LEU A 137 -6.56 5.11 18.65
N VAL A 138 -5.81 6.20 18.41
CA VAL A 138 -5.61 6.78 17.07
C VAL A 138 -4.92 5.78 16.13
N THR A 139 -3.79 5.21 16.57
CA THR A 139 -3.04 4.22 15.76
C THR A 139 -3.87 2.96 15.51
N ARG A 140 -4.62 2.51 16.52
CA ARG A 140 -5.50 1.33 16.41
C ARG A 140 -6.68 1.57 15.48
N GLU A 141 -7.23 2.79 15.45
CA GLU A 141 -8.31 3.13 14.53
C GLU A 141 -7.84 3.07 13.09
N VAL A 142 -6.67 3.64 12.77
CA VAL A 142 -6.06 3.54 11.44
C VAL A 142 -5.84 2.08 11.04
N GLU A 143 -5.34 1.26 11.97
CA GLU A 143 -5.14 -0.17 11.74
C GLU A 143 -6.46 -0.91 11.47
N LEU A 144 -7.50 -0.63 12.27
CA LEU A 144 -8.83 -1.24 12.11
C LEU A 144 -9.49 -0.80 10.79
N LEU A 145 -9.40 0.47 10.43
CA LEU A 145 -9.88 0.98 9.14
C LEU A 145 -9.19 0.28 7.97
N GLY A 146 -7.89 -0.02 8.07
CA GLY A 146 -7.16 -0.77 7.04
C GLY A 146 -7.50 -2.26 6.95
N ARG A 147 -8.07 -2.84 8.03
CA ARG A 147 -8.44 -4.27 8.10
C ARG A 147 -9.94 -4.53 7.89
N ALA A 148 -10.79 -3.54 8.13
CA ALA A 148 -12.23 -3.70 8.00
C ALA A 148 -12.63 -3.91 6.55
N ASP A 149 -13.60 -4.79 6.30
CA ASP A 149 -14.22 -4.91 4.99
C ASP A 149 -15.36 -3.88 4.81
N LEU A 150 -16.03 -3.55 5.92
CA LEU A 150 -17.13 -2.60 6.01
C LEU A 150 -16.92 -1.66 7.20
N VAL A 151 -17.16 -0.37 6.96
CA VAL A 151 -17.16 0.65 8.01
C VAL A 151 -18.55 1.28 8.06
N PHE A 152 -19.19 1.23 9.23
CA PHE A 152 -20.45 1.90 9.50
C PHE A 152 -20.21 3.10 10.40
N THR A 153 -20.97 4.17 10.18
CA THR A 153 -20.90 5.39 10.98
C THR A 153 -22.25 5.72 11.57
N GLY A 154 -22.26 6.12 12.85
CA GLY A 154 -23.48 6.41 13.61
C GLY A 154 -24.13 7.77 13.33
N GLY A 155 -23.43 8.67 12.62
CA GLY A 155 -23.86 10.04 12.34
C GLY A 155 -23.33 10.58 11.01
N ARG A 156 -23.97 11.63 10.49
CA ARG A 156 -23.63 12.26 9.21
C ARG A 156 -22.31 13.03 9.29
N SER A 157 -22.06 13.75 10.39
CA SER A 157 -20.79 14.43 10.60
C SER A 157 -19.62 13.45 10.71
N LEU A 158 -19.81 12.32 11.40
CA LEU A 158 -18.83 11.26 11.51
C LEU A 158 -18.57 10.57 10.16
N TYR A 159 -19.62 10.29 9.38
CA TYR A 159 -19.49 9.82 8.01
C TYR A 159 -18.62 10.74 7.15
N ARG A 160 -18.89 12.06 7.17
CA ARG A 160 -18.09 13.05 6.44
C ARG A 160 -16.62 13.04 6.86
N ALA A 161 -16.32 12.74 8.14
CA ALA A 161 -14.95 12.66 8.65
C ALA A 161 -14.20 11.39 8.23
N LYS A 162 -14.91 10.26 8.03
CA LYS A 162 -14.31 8.95 7.77
C LYS A 162 -14.40 8.48 6.31
N LYS A 163 -15.28 9.05 5.48
CA LYS A 163 -15.56 8.58 4.10
C LYS A 163 -14.34 8.49 3.18
N ASP A 164 -13.32 9.31 3.39
CA ASP A 164 -12.12 9.35 2.55
C ASP A 164 -10.98 8.48 3.12
N GLN A 165 -11.22 7.80 4.25
CA GLN A 165 -10.24 6.94 4.93
C GLN A 165 -10.42 5.45 4.60
N HIS A 166 -11.54 5.06 3.98
CA HIS A 166 -11.83 3.67 3.61
C HIS A 166 -12.79 3.63 2.40
N PRO A 167 -12.65 2.69 1.43
CA PRO A 167 -13.47 2.66 0.22
C PRO A 167 -14.94 2.25 0.45
N ARG A 168 -15.25 1.57 1.56
CA ARG A 168 -16.59 1.05 1.89
C ARG A 168 -17.09 1.60 3.23
N VAL A 169 -17.35 2.90 3.27
CA VAL A 169 -17.92 3.59 4.45
C VAL A 169 -19.39 3.89 4.18
N TYR A 170 -20.27 3.55 5.12
CA TYR A 170 -21.71 3.80 5.01
C TYR A 170 -22.24 4.55 6.23
N CYS A 171 -23.10 5.53 5.98
CA CYS A 171 -23.76 6.31 7.02
C CYS A 171 -25.06 5.64 7.43
N PHE A 172 -25.13 5.19 8.67
CA PHE A 172 -26.36 4.68 9.28
C PHE A 172 -26.66 5.48 10.56
N PRO A 173 -27.32 6.65 10.43
CA PRO A 173 -27.69 7.45 11.58
C PRO A 173 -28.51 6.68 12.61
N SER A 174 -28.53 7.18 13.84
CA SER A 174 -29.38 6.68 14.92
C SER A 174 -30.84 6.46 14.47
N SER A 175 -31.43 5.36 14.93
CA SER A 175 -32.86 5.02 14.76
C SER A 175 -33.55 4.99 16.12
N VAL A 176 -34.87 4.74 16.14
CA VAL A 176 -35.70 4.73 17.36
C VAL A 176 -36.64 3.54 17.40
N ASP A 177 -36.91 3.05 18.61
CA ASP A 177 -38.08 2.20 18.88
C ASP A 177 -39.34 3.08 18.99
N GLY A 178 -39.92 3.42 17.84
CA GLY A 178 -41.02 4.37 17.79
C GLY A 178 -42.26 3.92 18.57
N ARG A 179 -42.53 2.61 18.64
CA ARG A 179 -43.69 2.08 19.38
C ARG A 179 -43.49 2.21 20.88
N HIS A 180 -42.28 1.91 21.36
CA HIS A 180 -41.92 2.03 22.78
C HIS A 180 -42.14 3.45 23.30
N PHE A 181 -41.56 4.46 22.64
CA PHE A 181 -41.66 5.85 23.09
C PHE A 181 -43.00 6.53 22.78
N ALA A 182 -43.73 6.09 21.75
CA ALA A 182 -45.08 6.57 21.50
C ALA A 182 -46.08 6.20 22.62
N ALA A 183 -45.75 5.26 23.50
CA ALA A 183 -46.55 4.95 24.68
C ALA A 183 -46.71 6.16 25.62
N ALA A 184 -45.71 7.04 25.67
CA ALA A 184 -45.78 8.30 26.43
C ALA A 184 -46.91 9.22 25.93
N ALA A 185 -47.30 9.12 24.66
CA ALA A 185 -48.43 9.87 24.11
C ALA A 185 -49.79 9.18 24.37
N ASN A 186 -49.81 7.88 24.71
CA ASN A 186 -50.99 7.01 24.64
C ASN A 186 -51.40 6.38 26.00
N GLY A 187 -52.01 7.18 26.89
CA GLY A 187 -52.75 6.67 28.07
C GLY A 187 -51.91 6.08 29.22
N MET A 188 -50.59 5.99 29.10
CA MET A 188 -49.68 5.59 30.18
C MET A 188 -49.65 6.62 31.32
N THR A 189 -49.48 6.15 32.56
CA THR A 189 -49.24 6.99 33.75
C THR A 189 -47.79 7.47 33.80
N GLU A 190 -47.57 8.70 34.25
CA GLU A 190 -46.21 9.18 34.48
C GLU A 190 -45.52 8.44 35.63
N ALA A 191 -44.19 8.48 35.64
CA ALA A 191 -43.40 7.87 36.71
C ALA A 191 -43.78 8.46 38.08
N ALA A 192 -44.08 7.60 39.06
CA ALA A 192 -44.53 8.01 40.38
C ALA A 192 -43.52 8.91 41.11
N GLU A 193 -42.22 8.71 40.85
CA GLU A 193 -41.12 9.46 41.48
C GLU A 193 -41.13 10.95 41.12
N GLN A 194 -41.53 11.31 39.89
CA GLN A 194 -41.62 12.71 39.46
C GLN A 194 -43.01 13.33 39.68
N GLY A 195 -44.02 12.52 40.01
CA GLY A 195 -45.41 12.95 40.18
C GLY A 195 -45.62 14.11 41.17
N PRO A 196 -44.89 14.18 42.31
CA PRO A 196 -44.99 15.30 43.25
C PRO A 196 -44.45 16.64 42.75
N LEU A 197 -43.64 16.67 41.69
CA LEU A 197 -42.99 17.90 41.21
C LEU A 197 -44.00 18.82 40.50
N PRO A 198 -43.99 20.15 40.74
CA PRO A 198 -44.86 21.06 39.99
C PRO A 198 -44.46 21.14 38.50
N HIS A 199 -45.35 21.65 37.66
CA HIS A 199 -45.06 22.01 36.27
C HIS A 199 -44.59 23.48 36.18
N PRO A 200 -43.75 23.85 35.20
CA PRO A 200 -43.27 23.02 34.09
C PRO A 200 -42.08 22.13 34.44
N ARG A 201 -42.01 20.94 33.83
CA ARG A 201 -40.94 19.95 33.99
C ARG A 201 -40.14 19.83 32.70
N LEU A 202 -38.83 20.09 32.75
CA LEU A 202 -37.93 20.04 31.60
C LEU A 202 -36.96 18.87 31.82
N GLY A 203 -36.94 17.89 30.93
CA GLY A 203 -36.28 16.62 31.23
C GLY A 203 -35.24 16.16 30.22
N PHE A 204 -34.21 15.48 30.71
CA PHE A 204 -33.21 14.75 29.92
C PHE A 204 -33.09 13.33 30.46
N PHE A 205 -32.96 12.35 29.56
CA PHE A 205 -32.42 11.05 29.92
C PHE A 205 -31.22 10.65 29.09
N GLY A 206 -30.30 9.94 29.72
CA GLY A 206 -29.06 9.47 29.09
C GLY A 206 -27.91 9.42 30.08
N VAL A 207 -26.73 9.04 29.59
CA VAL A 207 -25.51 9.07 30.40
C VAL A 207 -25.20 10.54 30.75
N ILE A 208 -24.97 10.82 32.04
CA ILE A 208 -24.54 12.12 32.55
C ILE A 208 -23.02 12.07 32.68
N ASP A 209 -22.33 12.66 31.71
CA ASP A 209 -20.87 12.72 31.61
C ASP A 209 -20.41 14.07 31.03
N GLU A 210 -19.13 14.17 30.66
CA GLU A 210 -18.49 15.35 30.06
C GLU A 210 -19.17 15.91 28.78
N ARG A 211 -20.08 15.16 28.17
CA ARG A 211 -20.86 15.63 27.03
C ARG A 211 -22.00 16.55 27.44
N LEU A 212 -22.39 16.56 28.70
CA LEU A 212 -23.49 17.40 29.22
C LEU A 212 -22.94 18.76 29.67
N ASP A 213 -23.64 19.84 29.34
CA ASP A 213 -23.31 21.18 29.80
C ASP A 213 -23.91 21.43 31.19
N THR A 214 -23.14 21.12 32.24
CA THR A 214 -23.60 21.28 33.63
C THR A 214 -23.73 22.75 34.04
N ALA A 215 -22.95 23.65 33.42
CA ALA A 215 -23.05 25.09 33.67
C ALA A 215 -24.38 25.63 33.12
N LEU A 216 -24.77 25.20 31.91
CA LEU A 216 -26.08 25.51 31.34
C LEU A 216 -27.24 25.09 32.25
N LEU A 217 -27.16 23.90 32.86
CA LEU A 217 -28.19 23.45 33.81
C LEU A 217 -28.31 24.38 35.03
N SER A 218 -27.18 24.85 35.58
CA SER A 218 -27.18 25.83 36.68
C SER A 218 -27.82 27.15 36.26
N THR A 219 -27.44 27.66 35.09
CA THR A 219 -28.00 28.91 34.54
C THR A 219 -29.52 28.81 34.33
N MET A 220 -30.01 27.69 33.78
CA MET A 220 -31.45 27.45 33.63
C MET A 220 -32.17 27.42 34.98
N ALA A 221 -31.60 26.72 35.96
CA ALA A 221 -32.17 26.56 37.29
C ALA A 221 -32.26 27.90 38.05
N GLU A 222 -31.26 28.78 37.87
CA GLU A 222 -31.20 30.11 38.47
C GLU A 222 -32.13 31.11 37.79
N ALA A 223 -32.22 31.07 36.46
CA ALA A 223 -33.08 31.95 35.67
C ALA A 223 -34.58 31.70 35.94
N HIS A 224 -34.97 30.43 36.11
CA HIS A 224 -36.35 30.01 36.36
C HIS A 224 -36.47 29.05 37.55
N PRO A 225 -36.53 29.57 38.79
CA PRO A 225 -36.67 28.76 40.00
C PRO A 225 -37.96 27.91 40.05
N GLU A 226 -38.97 28.26 39.26
CA GLU A 226 -40.23 27.53 39.13
C GLU A 226 -40.12 26.30 38.23
N TRP A 227 -39.17 26.25 37.30
CA TRP A 227 -38.96 25.09 36.42
C TRP A 227 -38.37 23.92 37.17
N GLN A 228 -38.87 22.71 36.90
CA GLN A 228 -38.33 21.47 37.47
C GLN A 228 -37.47 20.75 36.44
N ILE A 229 -36.15 20.77 36.62
CA ILE A 229 -35.18 20.14 35.70
C ILE A 229 -34.97 18.68 36.11
N VAL A 230 -35.40 17.74 35.26
CA VAL A 230 -35.43 16.31 35.56
C VAL A 230 -34.33 15.57 34.80
N MET A 231 -33.38 14.98 35.52
CA MET A 231 -32.20 14.31 34.97
C MET A 231 -32.25 12.81 35.29
N VAL A 232 -32.43 11.97 34.26
CA VAL A 232 -32.56 10.52 34.40
C VAL A 232 -31.40 9.80 33.72
N GLY A 233 -30.50 9.24 34.52
CA GLY A 233 -29.43 8.37 34.02
C GLY A 233 -28.22 8.30 34.96
N PRO A 234 -27.28 7.39 34.66
CA PRO A 234 -26.09 7.22 35.47
C PRO A 234 -25.10 8.38 35.28
N VAL A 235 -24.45 8.78 36.37
CA VAL A 235 -23.31 9.72 36.37
C VAL A 235 -22.03 8.92 36.20
N VAL A 236 -21.28 9.15 35.13
CA VAL A 236 -20.03 8.43 34.83
C VAL A 236 -18.98 9.37 34.27
N LYS A 237 -17.70 9.00 34.40
CA LYS A 237 -16.52 9.75 33.90
C LYS A 237 -16.28 11.13 34.52
N ILE A 238 -17.27 11.71 35.18
CA ILE A 238 -17.20 12.95 35.93
C ILE A 238 -17.41 12.69 37.43
N ASP A 239 -16.93 13.60 38.28
CA ASP A 239 -17.15 13.54 39.72
C ASP A 239 -18.59 13.99 40.04
N PRO A 240 -19.44 13.15 40.65
CA PRO A 240 -20.81 13.53 41.01
C PRO A 240 -20.91 14.78 41.90
N ALA A 241 -19.87 15.10 42.67
CA ALA A 241 -19.82 16.31 43.51
C ALA A 241 -19.70 17.61 42.69
N THR A 242 -19.45 17.51 41.38
CA THR A 242 -19.34 18.68 40.49
C THR A 242 -20.66 19.02 39.78
N LEU A 243 -21.71 18.22 39.99
CA LEU A 243 -23.03 18.49 39.45
C LEU A 243 -23.70 19.68 40.17
N PRO A 244 -24.52 20.48 39.47
CA PRO A 244 -25.28 21.56 40.10
C PRO A 244 -26.30 21.01 41.10
N HIS A 245 -26.43 21.69 42.25
CA HIS A 245 -27.24 21.25 43.40
C HIS A 245 -28.42 22.19 43.69
N ASN A 246 -28.87 22.96 42.70
CA ASN A 246 -30.04 23.84 42.83
C ASN A 246 -31.27 23.01 43.22
N SER A 247 -32.15 23.57 44.07
CA SER A 247 -33.29 22.85 44.65
C SER A 247 -34.33 22.37 43.63
N ASN A 248 -34.28 22.88 42.41
CA ASN A 248 -35.17 22.56 41.31
C ASN A 248 -34.53 21.65 40.23
N ILE A 249 -33.34 21.09 40.50
CA ILE A 249 -32.72 20.05 39.68
C ILE A 249 -32.84 18.69 40.38
N HIS A 250 -33.37 17.70 39.68
CA HIS A 250 -33.72 16.39 40.22
C HIS A 250 -32.98 15.27 39.49
N TYR A 251 -32.09 14.56 40.19
CA TYR A 251 -31.32 13.44 39.64
C TYR A 251 -31.91 12.10 40.08
N TYR A 252 -32.46 11.32 39.15
CA TYR A 252 -33.07 10.02 39.45
C TYR A 252 -32.10 8.83 39.29
N GLY A 253 -30.92 9.03 38.69
CA GLY A 253 -29.98 7.94 38.42
C GLY A 253 -30.44 7.02 37.28
N GLN A 254 -29.78 5.87 37.13
CA GLN A 254 -30.10 4.90 36.07
C GLN A 254 -31.51 4.30 36.27
N ARG A 255 -32.27 4.21 35.18
CA ARG A 255 -33.57 3.52 35.11
C ARG A 255 -33.55 2.51 33.97
N ALA A 256 -34.44 1.51 34.03
CA ALA A 256 -34.54 0.53 32.95
C ALA A 256 -35.05 1.21 31.67
N TYR A 257 -34.63 0.70 30.51
CA TYR A 257 -35.04 1.26 29.22
C TYR A 257 -36.57 1.28 29.04
N GLU A 258 -37.24 0.28 29.60
CA GLU A 258 -38.70 0.11 29.59
C GLU A 258 -39.45 1.24 30.33
N ASP A 259 -38.81 1.85 31.33
CA ASP A 259 -39.43 2.87 32.18
C ASP A 259 -39.35 4.28 31.58
N LEU A 260 -38.43 4.52 30.65
CA LEU A 260 -38.15 5.86 30.10
C LEU A 260 -39.39 6.57 29.50
N PRO A 261 -40.33 5.90 28.80
CA PRO A 261 -41.55 6.55 28.31
C PRO A 261 -42.43 7.13 29.43
N SER A 262 -42.45 6.52 30.63
CA SER A 262 -43.22 7.02 31.77
C SER A 262 -42.65 8.34 32.32
N TYR A 263 -41.34 8.56 32.20
CA TYR A 263 -40.71 9.84 32.53
C TYR A 263 -41.09 10.90 31.49
N LEU A 264 -40.90 10.60 30.20
CA LEU A 264 -41.27 11.51 29.11
C LEU A 264 -42.71 11.99 29.20
N LYS A 265 -43.64 11.12 29.60
CA LYS A 265 -45.05 11.47 29.78
C LYS A 265 -45.23 12.75 30.59
N GLY A 266 -44.52 12.85 31.71
CA GLY A 266 -44.63 13.95 32.67
C GLY A 266 -43.84 15.21 32.32
N TRP A 267 -43.04 15.22 31.25
CA TRP A 267 -42.24 16.39 30.85
C TRP A 267 -42.98 17.32 29.90
N ASP A 268 -42.81 18.62 30.07
CA ASP A 268 -43.34 19.66 29.18
C ASP A 268 -42.42 19.91 27.99
N VAL A 269 -41.11 19.85 28.24
CA VAL A 269 -40.03 20.03 27.25
C VAL A 269 -38.93 19.00 27.49
N CYS A 270 -38.41 18.41 26.42
CA CYS A 270 -37.25 17.53 26.48
C CYS A 270 -35.98 18.29 26.10
N LEU A 271 -34.92 18.07 26.87
CA LEU A 271 -33.65 18.77 26.74
C LEU A 271 -32.59 17.88 26.07
N LEU A 272 -31.75 18.52 25.27
CA LEU A 272 -30.46 18.01 24.76
C LEU A 272 -29.36 19.04 25.08
N PRO A 273 -29.01 19.24 26.37
CA PRO A 273 -28.09 20.29 26.80
C PRO A 273 -26.65 19.80 26.68
N PHE A 274 -26.21 19.49 25.46
CA PHE A 274 -24.87 18.98 25.23
C PHE A 274 -23.84 20.12 25.22
N ALA A 275 -22.75 19.95 25.97
CA ALA A 275 -21.59 20.83 25.93
C ALA A 275 -21.00 20.82 24.51
N ARG A 276 -20.47 21.94 24.03
CA ARG A 276 -19.85 22.03 22.69
C ARG A 276 -18.34 21.82 22.79
N ASN A 277 -17.91 20.55 22.80
CA ASN A 277 -16.51 20.16 22.99
C ASN A 277 -16.10 19.04 21.99
N ALA A 278 -14.89 18.51 22.13
CA ALA A 278 -14.38 17.46 21.24
C ALA A 278 -15.25 16.19 21.26
N ALA A 279 -15.78 15.81 22.42
CA ALA A 279 -16.59 14.60 22.60
C ALA A 279 -17.99 14.71 21.96
N THR A 280 -18.51 15.93 21.76
CA THR A 280 -19.84 16.16 21.17
C THR A 280 -19.80 16.64 19.72
N LYS A 281 -18.61 16.86 19.16
CA LYS A 281 -18.44 17.37 17.79
C LYS A 281 -19.09 16.47 16.72
N TYR A 282 -19.09 15.16 16.95
CA TYR A 282 -19.56 14.14 16.01
C TYR A 282 -20.72 13.28 16.54
N ILE A 283 -21.38 13.69 17.63
CA ILE A 283 -22.45 12.87 18.23
C ILE A 283 -23.71 12.94 17.40
N SER A 284 -24.44 11.83 17.33
CA SER A 284 -25.77 11.73 16.71
C SER A 284 -26.78 11.20 17.75
N PRO A 285 -27.37 12.08 18.58
CA PRO A 285 -28.14 11.65 19.75
C PRO A 285 -29.42 10.90 19.37
N THR A 286 -29.56 9.64 19.83
CA THR A 286 -30.81 8.87 19.65
C THR A 286 -32.00 9.57 20.29
N LYS A 287 -31.76 10.32 21.38
CA LYS A 287 -32.75 11.04 22.19
C LYS A 287 -33.63 11.96 21.37
N THR A 288 -33.08 12.59 20.33
CA THR A 288 -33.85 13.42 19.42
C THR A 288 -35.03 12.65 18.84
N LEU A 289 -34.80 11.45 18.31
CA LEU A 289 -35.86 10.61 17.74
C LEU A 289 -36.76 9.99 18.82
N GLU A 290 -36.21 9.65 19.98
CA GLU A 290 -36.98 9.14 21.14
C GLU A 290 -38.01 10.17 21.62
N TYR A 291 -37.62 11.45 21.70
CA TYR A 291 -38.50 12.56 22.07
C TYR A 291 -39.52 12.89 20.98
N MET A 292 -39.12 12.80 19.70
CA MET A 292 -40.05 12.92 18.57
C MET A 292 -41.12 11.83 18.61
N ALA A 293 -40.75 10.59 18.94
CA ALA A 293 -41.69 9.47 19.04
C ALA A 293 -42.70 9.67 20.18
N ALA A 294 -42.29 10.30 21.28
CA ALA A 294 -43.18 10.72 22.36
C ALA A 294 -44.00 11.99 22.06
N GLY A 295 -43.75 12.66 20.93
CA GLY A 295 -44.43 13.90 20.53
C GLY A 295 -44.11 15.10 21.44
N LYS A 296 -42.91 15.12 22.03
CA LYS A 296 -42.49 16.17 22.97
C LYS A 296 -41.74 17.29 22.26
N MET A 297 -41.89 18.52 22.74
CA MET A 297 -41.08 19.65 22.25
C MET A 297 -39.64 19.45 22.72
N ILE A 298 -38.68 19.75 21.84
CA ILE A 298 -37.26 19.46 22.06
C ILE A 298 -36.49 20.77 22.01
N VAL A 299 -35.64 20.99 23.01
CA VAL A 299 -34.66 22.08 23.01
C VAL A 299 -33.26 21.48 23.03
N SER A 300 -32.39 21.94 22.13
CA SER A 300 -31.04 21.41 21.96
C SER A 300 -30.01 22.53 21.83
N THR A 301 -28.81 22.28 22.34
CA THR A 301 -27.64 23.02 21.86
C THR A 301 -27.40 22.68 20.39
N PRO A 302 -26.73 23.53 19.60
CA PRO A 302 -26.60 23.33 18.15
C PRO A 302 -25.58 22.24 17.80
N ILE A 303 -25.89 20.99 18.15
CA ILE A 303 -25.18 19.80 17.72
C ILE A 303 -25.43 19.60 16.23
N THR A 304 -24.36 19.44 15.44
CA THR A 304 -24.41 19.37 13.97
C THR A 304 -25.46 18.36 13.46
N ASP A 305 -25.45 17.15 14.01
CA ASP A 305 -26.35 16.06 13.63
C ASP A 305 -27.79 16.20 14.19
N VAL A 306 -28.08 17.27 14.93
CA VAL A 306 -29.44 17.66 15.34
C VAL A 306 -29.88 18.91 14.56
N ALA A 307 -29.05 19.95 14.55
CA ALA A 307 -29.35 21.23 13.96
C ALA A 307 -29.52 21.17 12.43
N GLU A 308 -28.63 20.45 11.72
CA GLU A 308 -28.74 20.32 10.26
C GLU A 308 -30.01 19.56 9.81
N PRO A 309 -30.34 18.36 10.35
CA PRO A 309 -31.50 17.61 9.88
C PRO A 309 -32.83 18.01 10.51
N TYR A 310 -32.84 18.63 11.70
CA TYR A 310 -34.05 18.83 12.50
C TYR A 310 -34.23 20.26 13.04
N GLY A 311 -33.43 21.23 12.59
CA GLY A 311 -33.47 22.61 13.10
C GLY A 311 -34.80 23.36 12.89
N ASP A 312 -35.66 22.88 11.99
CA ASP A 312 -37.02 23.38 11.80
C ASP A 312 -38.05 22.74 12.76
N ILE A 313 -37.70 21.59 13.36
CA ILE A 313 -38.54 20.83 14.32
C ILE A 313 -38.12 21.11 15.76
N VAL A 314 -36.80 21.19 16.02
CA VAL A 314 -36.17 21.35 17.33
C VAL A 314 -35.87 22.83 17.60
N TYR A 315 -36.15 23.31 18.82
CA TYR A 315 -35.73 24.64 19.23
C TYR A 315 -34.23 24.63 19.57
N LEU A 316 -33.48 25.58 19.01
CA LEU A 316 -32.04 25.67 19.20
C LEU A 316 -31.68 26.90 20.04
N GLY A 317 -30.71 26.74 20.95
CA GLY A 317 -30.05 27.84 21.66
C GLY A 317 -28.56 27.60 21.75
N ALA A 318 -27.74 28.55 21.25
CA ALA A 318 -26.29 28.39 21.17
C ALA A 318 -25.56 28.87 22.43
N THR A 319 -26.17 29.79 23.18
CA THR A 319 -25.70 30.27 24.49
C THR A 319 -26.69 29.87 25.60
N PRO A 320 -26.30 29.95 26.88
CA PRO A 320 -27.23 29.70 27.99
C PRO A 320 -28.50 30.54 27.95
N GLU A 321 -28.38 31.82 27.60
CA GLU A 321 -29.51 32.75 27.49
C GLU A 321 -30.44 32.33 26.34
N GLU A 322 -29.87 32.07 25.14
CA GLU A 322 -30.66 31.62 23.99
C GLU A 322 -31.32 30.25 24.23
N PHE A 323 -30.68 29.38 25.02
CA PHE A 323 -31.23 28.06 25.37
C PHE A 323 -32.39 28.19 26.36
N VAL A 324 -32.30 29.10 27.33
CA VAL A 324 -33.40 29.46 28.22
C VAL A 324 -34.57 30.04 27.40
N GLU A 325 -34.31 31.02 26.53
CA GLU A 325 -35.33 31.59 25.63
C GLU A 325 -35.98 30.51 24.73
N ALA A 326 -35.18 29.55 24.25
CA ALA A 326 -35.70 28.42 23.48
C ALA A 326 -36.63 27.51 24.31
N CYS A 327 -36.32 27.29 25.60
CA CYS A 327 -37.20 26.60 26.53
C CYS A 327 -38.50 27.37 26.78
N GLU A 328 -38.42 28.68 27.03
CA GLU A 328 -39.61 29.54 27.19
C GLU A 328 -40.53 29.45 25.98
N ARG A 329 -39.98 29.56 24.76
CA ARG A 329 -40.74 29.41 23.52
C ARG A 329 -41.38 28.02 23.40
N ALA A 330 -40.65 26.96 23.73
CA ALA A 330 -41.16 25.59 23.67
C ALA A 330 -42.31 25.36 24.68
N ILE A 331 -42.24 25.96 25.87
CA ILE A 331 -43.30 25.94 26.89
C ILE A 331 -44.52 26.75 26.40
N ALA A 332 -44.29 27.96 25.90
CA ALA A 332 -45.33 28.87 25.43
C ALA A 332 -45.93 28.52 24.05
N ALA A 333 -45.40 27.49 23.37
CA ALA A 333 -45.83 27.10 22.03
C ALA A 333 -47.34 26.83 21.97
N SER A 334 -48.01 27.50 21.02
CA SER A 334 -49.45 27.38 20.83
C SER A 334 -49.86 25.95 20.44
N PRO A 335 -51.12 25.53 20.68
CA PRO A 335 -51.61 24.23 20.24
C PRO A 335 -51.42 23.96 18.74
N ALA A 336 -51.54 25.01 17.90
CA ALA A 336 -51.33 24.91 16.45
C ALA A 336 -49.85 24.65 16.11
N GLU A 337 -48.93 25.39 16.73
CA GLU A 337 -47.48 25.18 16.53
C GLU A 337 -47.05 23.79 17.01
N ARG A 338 -47.54 23.35 18.18
CA ARG A 338 -47.27 22.00 18.70
C ARG A 338 -47.78 20.92 17.74
N ALA A 339 -48.99 21.07 17.20
CA ALA A 339 -49.56 20.14 16.25
C ALA A 339 -48.76 20.07 14.94
N GLU A 340 -48.31 21.23 14.42
CA GLU A 340 -47.47 21.30 13.23
C GLU A 340 -46.12 20.60 13.44
N ARG A 341 -45.42 20.89 14.53
CA ARG A 341 -44.15 20.24 14.85
C ARG A 341 -44.33 18.73 15.02
N ILE A 342 -45.35 18.28 15.73
CA ILE A 342 -45.66 16.84 15.90
C ILE A 342 -45.95 16.18 14.54
N ALA A 343 -46.61 16.86 13.61
CA ALA A 343 -46.82 16.34 12.26
C ALA A 343 -45.49 16.11 11.53
N ARG A 344 -44.57 17.08 11.56
CA ARG A 344 -43.21 16.93 10.99
C ARG A 344 -42.40 15.83 11.68
N MET A 345 -42.50 15.72 13.01
CA MET A 345 -41.87 14.62 13.76
C MET A 345 -42.32 13.26 13.23
N ARG A 346 -43.62 13.07 12.95
CA ARG A 346 -44.14 11.82 12.37
C ARG A 346 -43.59 11.53 10.98
N GLU A 347 -43.38 12.56 10.15
CA GLU A 347 -42.75 12.39 8.83
C GLU A 347 -41.30 11.91 8.92
N VAL A 348 -40.54 12.40 9.90
CA VAL A 348 -39.18 11.93 10.20
C VAL A 348 -39.22 10.47 10.66
N LEU A 349 -40.05 10.16 11.65
CA LEU A 349 -40.15 8.83 12.25
C LEU A 349 -40.60 7.76 11.23
N ALA A 350 -41.48 8.13 10.30
CA ALA A 350 -41.94 7.22 9.23
C ALA A 350 -40.80 6.74 8.31
N LYS A 351 -39.67 7.43 8.29
CA LYS A 351 -38.50 7.12 7.46
C LYS A 351 -37.38 6.42 8.24
N THR A 352 -37.56 6.17 9.53
CA THR A 352 -36.52 5.61 10.40
C THR A 352 -37.04 4.39 11.15
N SER A 353 -36.30 3.29 11.14
CA SER A 353 -36.55 2.15 12.03
C SER A 353 -35.28 1.33 12.16
N TRP A 354 -35.05 0.76 13.34
CA TRP A 354 -33.92 -0.13 13.57
C TRP A 354 -34.00 -1.39 12.68
N GLU A 355 -35.21 -1.87 12.36
CA GLU A 355 -35.44 -3.01 11.47
C GLU A 355 -35.01 -2.71 10.03
N ALA A 356 -35.25 -1.49 9.52
CA ALA A 356 -34.76 -1.07 8.21
C ALA A 356 -33.24 -0.92 8.21
N THR A 357 -32.68 -0.25 9.23
CA THR A 357 -31.23 -0.09 9.39
C THR A 357 -30.49 -1.43 9.39
N VAL A 358 -30.96 -2.39 10.19
CA VAL A 358 -30.33 -3.72 10.27
C VAL A 358 -30.45 -4.47 8.95
N ARG A 359 -31.60 -4.39 8.27
CA ARG A 359 -31.79 -5.04 6.96
C ARG A 359 -30.82 -4.52 5.90
N GLU A 360 -30.58 -3.22 5.88
CA GLU A 360 -29.61 -2.59 4.97
C GLU A 360 -28.17 -2.98 5.32
N MET A 361 -27.81 -2.95 6.62
CA MET A 361 -26.50 -3.42 7.08
C MET A 361 -26.28 -4.90 6.76
N GLU A 362 -27.27 -5.76 6.97
CA GLU A 362 -27.20 -7.19 6.64
C GLU A 362 -27.03 -7.44 5.13
N ALA A 363 -27.68 -6.64 4.29
CA ALA A 363 -27.52 -6.75 2.84
C ALA A 363 -26.08 -6.45 2.42
N LEU A 364 -25.48 -5.39 2.97
CA LEU A 364 -24.06 -5.06 2.75
C LEU A 364 -23.14 -6.16 3.29
N LEU A 365 -23.42 -6.63 4.50
CA LEU A 365 -22.66 -7.68 5.17
C LEU A 365 -22.66 -8.97 4.36
N LYS A 366 -23.82 -9.39 3.86
CA LYS A 366 -23.97 -10.58 3.01
C LYS A 366 -23.20 -10.43 1.69
N GLY A 367 -23.24 -9.25 1.07
CA GLY A 367 -22.50 -8.97 -0.16
C GLY A 367 -21.00 -9.20 0.01
N VAL A 368 -20.42 -8.59 1.03
CA VAL A 368 -18.99 -8.72 1.35
C VAL A 368 -18.64 -10.13 1.82
N ALA A 369 -19.47 -10.74 2.66
CA ALA A 369 -19.24 -12.08 3.18
C ALA A 369 -19.22 -13.13 2.05
N GLU A 370 -20.10 -13.02 1.06
CA GLU A 370 -20.11 -13.89 -0.13
C GLU A 370 -18.95 -13.58 -1.09
N GLU A 371 -18.58 -12.31 -1.27
CA GLU A 371 -17.39 -11.90 -2.01
C GLU A 371 -16.13 -12.53 -1.40
N ASN A 372 -15.91 -12.34 -0.09
CA ASN A 372 -14.77 -12.88 0.64
C ASN A 372 -14.76 -14.42 0.64
N LYS A 373 -15.95 -15.06 0.70
CA LYS A 373 -16.07 -16.50 0.60
C LYS A 373 -15.67 -17.02 -0.79
N ARG A 374 -16.07 -16.33 -1.86
CA ARG A 374 -15.65 -16.66 -3.24
C ARG A 374 -14.15 -16.44 -3.43
N GLN A 375 -13.61 -15.35 -2.89
CA GLN A 375 -12.16 -15.08 -2.92
C GLN A 375 -11.38 -16.15 -2.14
N ARG A 376 -11.86 -16.56 -0.96
CA ARG A 376 -11.27 -17.68 -0.21
C ARG A 376 -11.34 -18.99 -0.96
N SER A 377 -12.50 -19.34 -1.54
CA SER A 377 -12.60 -20.58 -2.31
C SER A 377 -11.72 -20.57 -3.55
N ARG A 378 -11.53 -19.41 -4.19
CA ARG A 378 -10.54 -19.22 -5.27
C ARG A 378 -9.11 -19.38 -4.74
N ARG A 379 -8.75 -18.75 -3.62
CA ARG A 379 -7.41 -18.92 -3.01
C ARG A 379 -7.11 -20.36 -2.60
N ASP A 380 -8.14 -21.14 -2.25
CA ASP A 380 -8.02 -22.55 -1.86
C ASP A 380 -7.99 -23.52 -3.06
N SER A 381 -8.39 -23.10 -4.27
CA SER A 381 -8.15 -23.87 -5.49
C SER A 381 -6.70 -23.72 -5.95
N ALA A 382 -6.11 -24.79 -6.47
CA ALA A 382 -4.72 -24.76 -6.91
C ALA A 382 -4.60 -23.93 -8.19
N HIS A 383 -3.97 -22.76 -8.05
CA HIS A 383 -3.74 -21.78 -9.12
C HIS A 383 -2.26 -21.67 -9.46
N THR A 384 -1.96 -20.97 -10.55
CA THR A 384 -0.59 -20.49 -10.78
C THR A 384 -0.36 -19.25 -9.93
N ILE A 385 0.54 -19.34 -8.96
CA ILE A 385 0.93 -18.17 -8.15
C ILE A 385 2.05 -17.43 -8.87
N VAL A 386 1.92 -16.11 -9.00
CA VAL A 386 2.97 -15.22 -9.49
C VAL A 386 3.47 -14.37 -8.32
N ILE A 387 4.75 -14.47 -7.97
CA ILE A 387 5.36 -13.64 -6.91
C ILE A 387 6.02 -12.40 -7.52
N GLY A 388 5.52 -11.23 -7.11
CA GLY A 388 6.02 -9.90 -7.44
C GLY A 388 5.25 -9.24 -8.60
N ALA A 389 4.65 -8.07 -8.37
CA ALA A 389 3.90 -7.31 -9.38
C ALA A 389 4.77 -6.21 -10.03
N GLY A 390 6.03 -6.52 -10.33
CA GLY A 390 6.84 -5.72 -11.26
C GLY A 390 6.44 -5.95 -12.73
N PRO A 391 7.14 -5.33 -13.70
CA PRO A 391 6.88 -5.51 -15.13
C PRO A 391 6.71 -6.97 -15.56
N THR A 392 7.58 -7.86 -15.06
CA THR A 392 7.52 -9.29 -15.36
C THR A 392 6.28 -9.97 -14.80
N GLY A 393 5.95 -9.75 -13.53
CA GLY A 393 4.79 -10.43 -12.92
C GLY A 393 3.45 -9.90 -13.42
N LEU A 394 3.36 -8.59 -13.72
CA LEU A 394 2.19 -8.01 -14.37
C LEU A 394 1.95 -8.64 -15.75
N SER A 395 3.01 -8.77 -16.55
CA SER A 395 2.93 -9.44 -17.84
C SER A 395 2.54 -10.92 -17.68
N ALA A 396 3.17 -11.65 -16.75
CA ALA A 396 2.84 -13.06 -16.50
C ALA A 396 1.36 -13.24 -16.10
N ALA A 397 0.86 -12.45 -15.15
CA ALA A 397 -0.53 -12.50 -14.70
C ALA A 397 -1.52 -12.15 -15.83
N TYR A 398 -1.20 -11.16 -16.66
CA TYR A 398 -2.01 -10.82 -17.83
C TYR A 398 -2.14 -12.00 -18.79
N HIS A 399 -1.02 -12.67 -19.09
CA HIS A 399 -1.01 -13.80 -20.01
C HIS A 399 -1.62 -15.07 -19.42
N LEU A 400 -1.52 -15.30 -18.11
CA LEU A 400 -2.14 -16.45 -17.44
C LEU A 400 -3.66 -16.34 -17.38
N GLY A 401 -4.22 -15.12 -17.27
CA GLY A 401 -5.66 -14.92 -17.17
C GLY A 401 -6.23 -15.24 -15.78
N SER A 402 -7.47 -15.74 -15.74
CA SER A 402 -8.23 -15.97 -14.50
C SER A 402 -7.63 -17.01 -13.55
N ASP A 403 -6.72 -17.86 -14.03
CA ASP A 403 -6.15 -18.98 -13.26
C ASP A 403 -4.91 -18.57 -12.45
N SER A 404 -4.64 -17.26 -12.33
CA SER A 404 -3.48 -16.71 -11.65
C SER A 404 -3.82 -15.94 -10.37
N ILE A 405 -2.93 -16.02 -9.40
CA ILE A 405 -2.90 -15.15 -8.21
C ILE A 405 -1.57 -14.39 -8.22
N LEU A 406 -1.62 -13.08 -8.41
CA LEU A 406 -0.46 -12.19 -8.38
C LEU A 406 -0.26 -11.63 -6.98
N LEU A 407 0.85 -11.99 -6.33
CA LEU A 407 1.21 -11.53 -4.99
C LEU A 407 2.20 -10.39 -5.05
N GLU A 408 1.92 -9.28 -4.37
CA GLU A 408 2.81 -8.13 -4.24
C GLU A 408 2.93 -7.71 -2.78
N GLN A 409 4.17 -7.56 -2.29
CA GLN A 409 4.43 -7.17 -0.90
C GLN A 409 4.10 -5.69 -0.65
N ASN A 410 4.16 -4.85 -1.67
CA ASN A 410 3.88 -3.42 -1.57
C ASN A 410 2.38 -3.11 -1.70
N ALA A 411 2.00 -1.90 -1.29
CA ALA A 411 0.64 -1.37 -1.45
C ALA A 411 0.28 -0.99 -2.91
N ARG A 412 1.23 -1.09 -3.85
CA ARG A 412 1.03 -0.76 -5.26
C ARG A 412 1.94 -1.60 -6.14
N VAL A 413 1.47 -1.92 -7.35
CA VAL A 413 2.23 -2.62 -8.39
C VAL A 413 3.34 -1.74 -8.98
N GLY A 414 4.25 -2.38 -9.73
CA GLY A 414 5.30 -1.72 -10.50
C GLY A 414 6.72 -2.10 -10.10
N GLY A 415 6.91 -2.77 -8.95
CA GLY A 415 8.24 -3.18 -8.48
C GLY A 415 9.20 -1.99 -8.37
N TRP A 416 10.32 -2.04 -9.11
CA TRP A 416 11.28 -0.93 -9.20
C TRP A 416 10.96 0.10 -10.28
N CYS A 417 9.96 -0.15 -11.13
CA CYS A 417 9.44 0.77 -12.13
C CYS A 417 8.33 1.68 -11.58
N ARG A 418 8.28 1.84 -10.25
CA ARG A 418 7.34 2.73 -9.56
C ARG A 418 7.80 4.18 -9.61
N SER A 419 6.85 5.06 -9.37
CA SER A 419 7.05 6.51 -9.25
C SER A 419 6.46 7.02 -7.94
N LEU A 420 7.04 8.11 -7.45
CA LEU A 420 6.63 8.84 -6.26
C LEU A 420 6.31 10.29 -6.62
N GLU A 421 5.34 10.87 -5.92
CA GLU A 421 4.97 12.28 -6.07
C GLU A 421 5.29 13.02 -4.76
N VAL A 422 6.07 14.11 -4.86
CA VAL A 422 6.49 14.92 -3.71
C VAL A 422 6.39 16.39 -4.09
N ASN A 423 5.55 17.16 -3.39
CA ASN A 423 5.32 18.59 -3.62
C ASN A 423 5.05 18.92 -5.11
N GLY A 424 4.26 18.09 -5.79
CA GLY A 424 3.90 18.25 -7.21
C GLY A 424 4.99 17.80 -8.21
N PHE A 425 6.16 17.35 -7.74
CA PHE A 425 7.15 16.69 -8.58
C PHE A 425 6.86 15.19 -8.68
N THR A 426 6.97 14.62 -9.88
CA THR A 426 6.95 13.17 -10.09
C THR A 426 8.36 12.65 -10.31
N PHE A 427 8.80 11.69 -9.50
CA PHE A 427 10.08 11.00 -9.65
C PHE A 427 9.89 9.50 -9.83
N ASP A 428 10.62 8.88 -10.73
CA ASP A 428 10.72 7.43 -10.74
C ASP A 428 11.74 6.97 -9.70
N PHE A 429 11.60 5.73 -9.19
CA PHE A 429 12.54 5.16 -8.21
C PHE A 429 13.98 5.11 -8.74
N ALA A 430 14.16 5.02 -10.06
CA ALA A 430 15.43 5.20 -10.76
C ALA A 430 15.12 5.75 -12.17
N GLY A 431 16.14 6.12 -12.96
CA GLY A 431 15.90 6.56 -14.33
C GLY A 431 15.31 5.44 -15.22
N HIS A 432 14.08 5.62 -15.70
CA HIS A 432 13.39 4.68 -16.60
C HIS A 432 13.00 5.36 -17.91
N ILE A 433 13.08 4.60 -19.01
CA ILE A 433 12.65 5.01 -20.35
C ILE A 433 11.98 3.83 -21.06
N MET A 434 11.07 4.13 -21.99
CA MET A 434 10.49 3.13 -22.89
C MET A 434 11.29 3.07 -24.18
N PHE A 435 11.96 1.94 -24.40
CA PHE A 435 12.68 1.63 -25.62
C PHE A 435 12.52 0.14 -25.90
N SER A 436 12.32 -0.23 -27.17
CA SER A 436 12.20 -1.63 -27.60
C SER A 436 12.38 -1.70 -29.12
N ASN A 437 12.91 -2.82 -29.61
CA ASN A 437 12.88 -3.20 -31.03
C ASN A 437 11.80 -4.25 -31.33
N GLU A 438 11.10 -4.76 -30.31
CA GLU A 438 10.11 -5.83 -30.42
C GLU A 438 8.71 -5.26 -30.72
N PRO A 439 8.10 -5.59 -31.87
CA PRO A 439 6.78 -5.06 -32.26
C PRO A 439 5.68 -5.33 -31.22
N TYR A 440 5.76 -6.49 -30.55
CA TYR A 440 4.85 -6.85 -29.46
C TYR A 440 4.87 -5.82 -28.32
N VAL A 441 6.06 -5.33 -27.94
CA VAL A 441 6.19 -4.36 -26.85
C VAL A 441 5.65 -2.98 -27.25
N HIS A 442 5.79 -2.59 -28.52
CA HIS A 442 5.13 -1.37 -29.01
C HIS A 442 3.61 -1.46 -28.98
N GLN A 443 3.05 -2.62 -29.33
CA GLN A 443 1.61 -2.86 -29.21
C GLN A 443 1.16 -2.83 -27.75
N LEU A 444 1.96 -3.36 -26.82
CA LEU A 444 1.71 -3.23 -25.38
C LEU A 444 1.71 -1.77 -24.93
N TYR A 445 2.70 -0.96 -25.32
CA TYR A 445 2.73 0.46 -24.96
C TYR A 445 1.48 1.19 -25.47
N GLN A 446 1.05 0.92 -26.71
CA GLN A 446 -0.17 1.50 -27.26
C GLN A 446 -1.42 1.07 -26.48
N MET A 447 -1.51 -0.22 -26.13
CA MET A 447 -2.64 -0.76 -25.36
C MET A 447 -2.72 -0.12 -23.96
N LEU A 448 -1.59 -0.02 -23.28
CA LEU A 448 -1.53 0.40 -21.88
C LEU A 448 -1.64 1.93 -21.72
N LEU A 449 -0.97 2.70 -22.58
CA LEU A 449 -0.89 4.15 -22.41
C LEU A 449 -1.82 4.91 -23.35
N GLY A 450 -2.21 4.34 -24.50
CA GLY A 450 -2.94 5.07 -25.54
C GLY A 450 -2.22 6.38 -25.89
N ASP A 451 -2.90 7.50 -25.70
CA ASP A 451 -2.36 8.84 -25.95
C ASP A 451 -1.46 9.39 -24.82
N ASN A 452 -1.35 8.69 -23.68
CA ASN A 452 -0.52 9.10 -22.54
C ASN A 452 0.98 8.77 -22.76
N VAL A 453 1.51 9.13 -23.93
CA VAL A 453 2.90 8.84 -24.32
C VAL A 453 3.60 10.10 -24.83
N HIS A 454 4.86 10.25 -24.42
CA HIS A 454 5.77 11.30 -24.86
C HIS A 454 6.97 10.64 -25.53
N TRP A 455 7.10 10.79 -26.86
CA TRP A 455 8.24 10.26 -27.62
C TRP A 455 9.22 11.37 -27.99
N GLN A 456 10.48 11.24 -27.62
CA GLN A 456 11.50 12.27 -27.80
C GLN A 456 12.87 11.73 -28.17
N ASP A 457 13.69 12.57 -28.80
CA ASP A 457 15.07 12.24 -29.15
C ASP A 457 15.98 12.28 -27.93
N ARG A 458 16.82 11.26 -27.79
CA ARG A 458 17.73 11.13 -26.65
C ARG A 458 18.76 12.26 -26.57
N GLU A 459 19.05 12.68 -25.33
CA GLU A 459 20.13 13.62 -25.00
C GLU A 459 20.92 13.09 -23.79
N ALA A 460 21.85 12.17 -24.06
CA ALA A 460 22.71 11.53 -23.08
C ALA A 460 24.11 12.14 -23.11
N TRP A 461 24.67 12.46 -21.94
CA TRP A 461 25.91 13.23 -21.82
C TRP A 461 26.86 12.65 -20.76
N ILE A 462 28.14 12.98 -20.86
CA ILE A 462 29.17 12.74 -19.84
C ILE A 462 29.64 14.10 -19.35
N TYR A 463 29.81 14.24 -18.03
CA TYR A 463 30.47 15.39 -17.42
C TYR A 463 31.83 14.97 -16.87
N SER A 464 32.91 15.48 -17.46
CA SER A 464 34.29 15.15 -17.06
C SER A 464 35.20 16.32 -17.40
N LYS A 465 36.22 16.59 -16.57
CA LYS A 465 37.15 17.72 -16.79
C LYS A 465 36.45 19.07 -16.94
N ASN A 466 35.36 19.26 -16.19
CA ASN A 466 34.51 20.45 -16.22
C ASN A 466 33.87 20.76 -17.59
N VAL A 467 33.76 19.77 -18.48
CA VAL A 467 33.10 19.91 -19.78
C VAL A 467 32.04 18.82 -19.98
N TYR A 468 31.04 19.14 -20.79
CA TYR A 468 30.00 18.21 -21.22
C TYR A 468 30.33 17.66 -22.60
N THR A 469 30.47 16.34 -22.72
CA THR A 469 30.58 15.64 -24.00
C THR A 469 29.39 14.71 -24.21
N ARG A 470 29.02 14.48 -25.47
CA ARG A 470 27.89 13.57 -25.78
C ARG A 470 28.28 12.12 -25.54
N TYR A 471 27.29 11.32 -25.18
CA TYR A 471 27.45 9.87 -25.23
C TYR A 471 27.44 9.38 -26.70
N PRO A 472 28.30 8.43 -27.09
CA PRO A 472 29.31 7.76 -26.27
C PRO A 472 30.64 8.52 -26.17
N PHE A 473 31.34 8.41 -25.03
CA PHE A 473 32.58 9.15 -24.71
C PHE A 473 33.67 8.94 -25.76
N GLN A 474 33.90 7.67 -26.11
CA GLN A 474 34.95 7.23 -27.03
C GLN A 474 34.85 7.88 -28.41
N GLY A 475 33.64 8.19 -28.90
CA GLY A 475 33.41 8.84 -30.18
C GLY A 475 33.02 10.31 -30.08
N SER A 476 33.23 10.97 -28.93
CA SER A 476 32.80 12.35 -28.67
C SER A 476 33.84 13.11 -27.83
N LEU A 477 35.10 13.09 -28.27
CA LEU A 477 36.22 13.66 -27.54
C LEU A 477 36.35 15.19 -27.68
N TYR A 478 35.65 15.79 -28.65
CA TYR A 478 35.69 17.22 -28.92
C TYR A 478 35.33 18.06 -27.68
N GLY A 479 36.13 19.08 -27.41
CA GLY A 479 35.96 19.98 -26.26
C GLY A 479 36.66 19.51 -24.97
N LEU A 480 37.18 18.28 -24.93
CA LEU A 480 38.05 17.84 -23.83
C LEU A 480 39.41 18.57 -23.88
N PRO A 481 40.15 18.62 -22.75
CA PRO A 481 41.52 19.15 -22.74
C PRO A 481 42.41 18.46 -23.81
N PRO A 482 43.24 19.21 -24.56
CA PRO A 482 44.03 18.64 -25.66
C PRO A 482 44.92 17.44 -25.28
N ASN A 483 45.46 17.44 -24.05
CA ASN A 483 46.25 16.32 -23.54
C ASN A 483 45.40 15.07 -23.32
N VAL A 484 44.14 15.22 -22.88
CA VAL A 484 43.19 14.11 -22.71
C VAL A 484 42.83 13.52 -24.07
N ILE A 485 42.51 14.37 -25.06
CA ILE A 485 42.24 13.94 -26.44
C ILE A 485 43.42 13.14 -26.99
N LYS A 486 44.64 13.70 -26.86
CA LYS A 486 45.87 13.03 -27.29
C LYS A 486 46.02 11.65 -26.63
N GLU A 487 45.87 11.55 -25.31
CA GLU A 487 45.98 10.27 -24.59
C GLU A 487 44.94 9.25 -25.07
N CYS A 488 43.68 9.67 -25.30
CA CYS A 488 42.62 8.80 -25.81
C CYS A 488 42.93 8.26 -27.21
N ILE A 489 43.30 9.13 -28.16
CA ILE A 489 43.59 8.72 -29.54
C ILE A 489 44.86 7.86 -29.61
N VAL A 490 45.95 8.26 -28.94
CA VAL A 490 47.20 7.47 -28.91
C VAL A 490 46.95 6.10 -28.28
N GLY A 491 46.21 6.04 -27.16
CA GLY A 491 45.89 4.78 -26.51
C GLY A 491 45.06 3.85 -27.39
N ALA A 492 44.10 4.38 -28.17
CA ALA A 492 43.31 3.59 -29.11
C ALA A 492 44.14 3.07 -30.30
N ILE A 493 45.09 3.88 -30.80
CA ILE A 493 46.05 3.45 -31.82
C ILE A 493 46.94 2.32 -31.27
N GLU A 494 47.51 2.49 -30.08
CA GLU A 494 48.37 1.48 -29.44
C GLU A 494 47.63 0.17 -29.16
N ALA A 495 46.35 0.24 -28.77
CA ALA A 495 45.51 -0.92 -28.55
C ALA A 495 45.23 -1.72 -29.84
N ARG A 496 45.09 -1.03 -30.98
CA ARG A 496 44.80 -1.66 -32.30
C ARG A 496 46.05 -2.12 -33.04
N PHE A 497 47.15 -1.37 -32.96
CA PHE A 497 48.33 -1.54 -33.82
C PHE A 497 49.62 -1.86 -33.05
N GLY A 498 49.58 -1.92 -31.72
CA GLY A 498 50.75 -2.17 -30.87
C GLY A 498 51.52 -0.89 -30.48
N SER A 499 52.54 -1.06 -29.64
CA SER A 499 53.30 0.06 -29.06
C SER A 499 53.99 0.92 -30.12
N LEU A 500 53.73 2.23 -30.08
CA LEU A 500 54.40 3.22 -30.93
C LEU A 500 55.87 3.48 -30.54
N LYS A 501 56.36 2.86 -29.45
CA LYS A 501 57.72 3.06 -28.90
C LYS A 501 58.73 1.96 -29.25
N ASN A 502 58.45 1.08 -30.22
CA ASN A 502 59.44 0.11 -30.70
C ASN A 502 60.22 0.67 -31.91
N ASP A 503 61.50 0.94 -31.68
CA ASP A 503 62.51 1.40 -32.65
C ASP A 503 62.93 0.29 -33.64
N LYS A 504 63.07 0.70 -34.92
CA LYS A 504 63.82 0.13 -36.07
C LYS A 504 63.47 -1.29 -36.59
N PRO A 505 63.31 -1.46 -37.93
CA PRO A 505 63.21 -2.77 -38.55
C PRO A 505 64.61 -3.37 -38.79
N GLU A 506 64.87 -4.58 -38.31
CA GLU A 506 65.88 -5.47 -38.89
C GLU A 506 65.22 -6.40 -39.94
N PRO A 507 65.86 -6.64 -41.10
CA PRO A 507 65.26 -7.40 -42.18
C PRO A 507 65.64 -8.88 -42.12
N ALA A 508 64.64 -9.76 -42.00
CA ALA A 508 64.73 -11.16 -42.40
C ALA A 508 63.34 -11.57 -42.92
N GLY A 509 63.12 -11.98 -44.17
CA GLY A 509 63.93 -12.86 -45.00
C GLY A 509 63.40 -14.28 -44.83
N GLY A 510 62.53 -14.75 -45.73
CA GLY A 510 62.14 -16.17 -45.75
C GLY A 510 60.77 -16.51 -46.33
N LYS A 511 60.75 -16.65 -47.66
CA LYS A 511 59.81 -17.39 -48.53
C LYS A 511 58.67 -18.20 -47.91
N ALA A 512 57.49 -17.95 -48.49
CA ALA A 512 56.31 -18.80 -48.51
C ALA A 512 56.59 -20.25 -48.97
N ASN A 513 55.83 -21.19 -48.41
CA ASN A 513 55.38 -22.40 -49.10
C ASN A 513 54.22 -23.10 -48.36
N GLY A 514 53.21 -23.53 -49.11
CA GLY A 514 52.40 -24.71 -48.75
C GLY A 514 50.90 -24.50 -48.60
N ARG A 515 50.15 -24.66 -49.69
CA ARG A 515 48.71 -25.01 -49.68
C ARG A 515 48.50 -26.36 -48.99
N THR A 516 47.40 -26.56 -48.25
CA THR A 516 46.49 -27.72 -48.40
C THR A 516 45.13 -27.48 -47.74
N ASN A 517 44.10 -28.06 -48.38
CA ASN A 517 42.67 -28.04 -48.04
C ASN A 517 42.33 -28.77 -46.74
N GLY A 518 41.20 -28.40 -46.12
CA GLY A 518 40.51 -29.25 -45.14
C GLY A 518 39.33 -28.56 -44.47
N SER A 519 38.13 -28.77 -45.01
CA SER A 519 36.84 -28.37 -44.45
C SER A 519 36.56 -29.00 -43.07
N ALA A 520 35.94 -28.24 -42.16
CA ALA A 520 34.69 -28.66 -41.51
C ALA A 520 34.14 -27.51 -40.65
N SER A 521 33.13 -26.84 -41.20
CA SER A 521 32.12 -26.07 -40.48
C SER A 521 31.29 -27.02 -39.62
N ALA A 522 31.15 -26.70 -38.33
CA ALA A 522 29.93 -26.92 -37.55
C ALA A 522 30.14 -26.34 -36.15
N CYS A 523 29.56 -25.16 -35.87
CA CYS A 523 29.00 -24.80 -34.56
C CYS A 523 28.22 -23.48 -34.66
N LEU A 524 26.90 -23.64 -34.69
CA LEU A 524 25.87 -22.80 -34.06
C LEU A 524 25.83 -21.30 -34.41
N ASN A 525 25.10 -21.02 -35.50
CA ASN A 525 24.31 -19.80 -35.67
C ASN A 525 23.31 -19.67 -34.51
N GLY A 526 23.67 -18.96 -33.45
CA GLY A 526 22.73 -18.37 -32.50
C GLY A 526 22.57 -16.89 -32.83
N SER A 527 21.38 -16.47 -33.23
CA SER A 527 21.04 -15.07 -33.49
C SER A 527 21.24 -14.23 -32.23
N ILE A 528 22.29 -13.41 -32.19
CA ILE A 528 22.47 -12.39 -31.15
C ILE A 528 21.43 -11.30 -31.45
N LYS A 529 20.46 -11.12 -30.54
CA LYS A 529 19.45 -10.06 -30.62
C LYS A 529 19.95 -8.79 -29.93
N ASP A 530 19.97 -7.71 -30.70
CA ASP A 530 20.26 -6.32 -30.34
C ASP A 530 19.42 -5.82 -29.13
N CYS A 531 20.08 -5.28 -28.09
CA CYS A 531 19.54 -5.15 -26.72
C CYS A 531 19.80 -3.79 -26.02
N CYS A 532 20.10 -2.72 -26.74
CA CYS A 532 20.55 -1.47 -26.13
C CYS A 532 19.47 -0.48 -25.70
N ALA A 533 19.25 -0.28 -24.39
CA ALA A 533 18.56 0.91 -23.87
C ALA A 533 19.39 2.21 -23.98
N ASP A 534 20.64 2.13 -24.44
CA ASP A 534 21.47 3.24 -24.85
C ASP A 534 21.60 3.36 -26.38
N GLY A 535 20.72 2.70 -27.14
CA GLY A 535 20.53 2.82 -28.59
C GLY A 535 21.84 2.90 -29.39
N ILE A 536 22.70 1.91 -29.24
CA ILE A 536 23.93 1.77 -30.00
C ILE A 536 23.59 0.92 -31.24
N LEU A 537 23.86 1.46 -32.43
CA LEU A 537 23.90 0.67 -33.65
C LEU A 537 25.19 -0.14 -33.68
N GLU A 538 25.10 -1.40 -34.14
CA GLU A 538 26.27 -2.24 -34.43
C GLU A 538 27.18 -1.55 -35.46
N ALA A 539 28.39 -1.18 -35.04
CA ALA A 539 29.53 -1.09 -35.93
C ALA A 539 30.34 -2.38 -35.70
N SER A 540 30.28 -3.29 -36.68
CA SER A 540 31.06 -4.52 -36.67
C SER A 540 32.47 -4.23 -37.17
N VAL A 541 33.46 -4.32 -36.28
CA VAL A 541 34.87 -4.44 -36.69
C VAL A 541 35.46 -5.65 -35.97
N PRO A 542 36.17 -6.55 -36.67
CA PRO A 542 36.89 -7.63 -36.02
C PRO A 542 37.95 -7.05 -35.08
N LEU A 543 38.06 -7.62 -33.88
CA LEU A 543 39.26 -7.47 -33.06
C LEU A 543 40.50 -7.81 -33.91
N ALA A 544 41.61 -7.10 -33.72
CA ALA A 544 42.87 -7.41 -34.37
C ALA A 544 43.19 -8.92 -34.27
N GLU A 545 43.71 -9.52 -35.34
CA GLU A 545 44.05 -10.96 -35.47
C GLU A 545 45.17 -11.45 -34.52
N THR A 546 45.36 -10.81 -33.37
CA THR A 546 46.40 -11.16 -32.41
C THR A 546 45.81 -11.28 -31.00
N GLY A 547 45.16 -12.41 -30.70
CA GLY A 547 44.97 -12.90 -29.32
C GLY A 547 43.60 -13.48 -28.98
N SER A 548 43.54 -14.29 -27.92
CA SER A 548 42.31 -14.86 -27.33
C SER A 548 41.32 -13.78 -26.90
N GLU A 549 40.02 -14.12 -26.79
CA GLU A 549 39.00 -13.22 -26.21
C GLU A 549 39.42 -12.69 -24.83
N PRO A 550 39.07 -11.43 -24.48
CA PRO A 550 39.42 -10.85 -23.19
C PRO A 550 38.76 -11.63 -22.05
N HIS A 551 39.54 -11.98 -21.04
CA HIS A 551 39.06 -12.80 -19.94
C HIS A 551 38.09 -12.03 -19.03
N ASN A 552 38.33 -10.74 -18.81
CA ASN A 552 37.50 -9.91 -17.93
C ASN A 552 37.25 -8.51 -18.51
N PHE A 553 36.37 -7.76 -17.86
CA PHE A 553 35.93 -6.46 -18.32
C PHE A 553 37.05 -5.41 -18.28
N GLU A 554 37.96 -5.46 -17.31
CA GLU A 554 39.12 -4.55 -17.28
C GLU A 554 40.05 -4.78 -18.48
N GLU A 555 40.37 -6.03 -18.79
CA GLU A 555 41.17 -6.40 -19.96
C GLU A 555 40.47 -6.00 -21.27
N PHE A 556 39.15 -6.21 -21.36
CA PHE A 556 38.35 -5.74 -22.49
C PHE A 556 38.51 -4.23 -22.69
N ILE A 557 38.38 -3.43 -21.62
CA ILE A 557 38.51 -1.96 -21.67
C ILE A 557 39.86 -1.55 -22.26
N TYR A 558 40.95 -2.14 -21.77
CA TYR A 558 42.29 -1.80 -22.25
C TYR A 558 42.54 -2.26 -23.69
N ARG A 559 42.12 -3.47 -24.07
CA ARG A 559 42.33 -4.03 -25.41
C ARG A 559 41.48 -3.35 -26.48
N VAL A 560 40.25 -2.93 -26.14
CA VAL A 560 39.30 -2.41 -27.12
C VAL A 560 39.37 -0.88 -27.22
N TRP A 561 39.46 -0.19 -26.08
CA TRP A 561 39.42 1.28 -26.05
C TRP A 561 40.77 1.93 -25.77
N GLY A 562 41.76 1.16 -25.31
CA GLY A 562 43.10 1.67 -25.05
C GLY A 562 43.24 2.44 -23.74
N ALA A 563 44.49 2.68 -23.35
CA ALA A 563 44.84 3.21 -22.03
C ALA A 563 44.29 4.62 -21.75
N GLY A 564 44.12 5.45 -22.78
CA GLY A 564 43.57 6.80 -22.63
C GLY A 564 42.10 6.81 -22.24
N ILE A 565 41.24 6.12 -23.00
CA ILE A 565 39.81 6.01 -22.68
C ILE A 565 39.62 5.27 -21.35
N ALA A 566 40.42 4.20 -21.13
CA ALA A 566 40.44 3.48 -19.86
C ALA A 566 40.63 4.44 -18.68
N ARG A 567 41.67 5.28 -18.73
CA ARG A 567 42.03 6.23 -17.68
C ARG A 567 40.99 7.32 -17.46
N HIS A 568 40.50 7.95 -18.53
CA HIS A 568 39.71 9.18 -18.43
C HIS A 568 38.21 8.96 -18.28
N PHE A 569 37.71 7.76 -18.60
CA PHE A 569 36.28 7.48 -18.52
C PHE A 569 35.98 6.04 -18.08
N ALA A 570 36.42 5.03 -18.85
CA ALA A 570 35.86 3.69 -18.73
C ALA A 570 36.14 3.03 -17.38
N ILE A 571 37.39 3.07 -16.89
CA ILE A 571 37.75 2.53 -15.57
C ILE A 571 37.09 3.32 -14.43
N PRO A 572 37.25 4.65 -14.32
CA PRO A 572 36.67 5.39 -13.19
C PRO A 572 35.15 5.31 -13.15
N TYR A 573 34.47 5.42 -14.30
CA TYR A 573 33.01 5.29 -14.37
C TYR A 573 32.53 3.89 -13.95
N ASN A 574 33.11 2.82 -14.52
CA ASN A 574 32.65 1.47 -14.23
C ASN A 574 33.00 1.02 -12.81
N ARG A 575 34.15 1.43 -12.25
CA ARG A 575 34.43 1.20 -10.81
C ARG A 575 33.40 1.89 -9.94
N LYS A 576 32.98 3.09 -10.32
CA LYS A 576 31.95 3.84 -9.60
C LYS A 576 30.58 3.16 -9.72
N LEU A 577 30.14 2.80 -10.92
CA LEU A 577 28.85 2.13 -11.21
C LEU A 577 28.79 0.74 -10.57
N TRP A 578 29.72 -0.14 -10.91
CA TRP A 578 29.65 -1.55 -10.52
C TRP A 578 30.10 -1.79 -9.09
N ALA A 579 30.82 -0.87 -8.45
CA ALA A 579 31.21 -1.00 -7.05
C ALA A 579 31.89 -2.36 -6.71
N VAL A 580 32.49 -3.01 -7.72
CA VAL A 580 33.24 -4.26 -7.65
C VAL A 580 34.48 -4.15 -8.55
N PRO A 581 35.54 -4.95 -8.29
CA PRO A 581 36.71 -5.02 -9.17
C PRO A 581 36.32 -5.48 -10.59
N LEU A 582 36.75 -4.74 -11.61
CA LEU A 582 36.37 -4.98 -13.01
C LEU A 582 37.10 -6.20 -13.62
N ASP A 583 38.23 -6.58 -13.02
CA ASP A 583 38.98 -7.81 -13.33
C ASP A 583 38.25 -9.09 -12.89
N GLN A 584 37.21 -8.98 -12.06
CA GLN A 584 36.35 -10.08 -11.63
C GLN A 584 35.06 -10.18 -12.45
N MET A 585 34.78 -9.22 -13.32
CA MET A 585 33.61 -9.22 -14.18
C MET A 585 33.93 -9.87 -15.52
N GLU A 586 33.14 -10.84 -15.93
CA GLU A 586 33.25 -11.49 -17.24
C GLU A 586 32.63 -10.61 -18.36
N THR A 587 32.70 -11.07 -19.60
CA THR A 587 32.45 -10.25 -20.81
C THR A 587 31.17 -10.60 -21.57
N SER A 588 30.45 -11.67 -21.21
CA SER A 588 29.25 -12.14 -21.96
C SER A 588 28.11 -11.12 -22.05
N TRP A 589 28.03 -10.19 -21.09
CA TRP A 589 26.97 -9.18 -21.01
C TRP A 589 27.24 -7.92 -21.87
N LEU A 590 28.43 -7.80 -22.47
CA LEU A 590 28.83 -6.61 -23.23
C LEU A 590 28.14 -6.50 -24.59
N GLY A 591 27.70 -7.63 -25.18
CA GLY A 591 27.08 -7.70 -26.51
C GLY A 591 25.93 -6.72 -26.68
N GLY A 592 26.04 -5.84 -27.69
CA GLY A 592 25.16 -4.71 -27.94
C GLY A 592 25.45 -3.51 -27.02
N ARG A 593 25.52 -3.71 -25.70
CA ARG A 593 25.42 -2.68 -24.64
C ARG A 593 26.56 -1.67 -24.53
N VAL A 594 27.62 -1.88 -25.27
CA VAL A 594 28.85 -1.12 -25.13
C VAL A 594 29.26 -0.58 -26.51
N PRO A 595 29.42 0.75 -26.68
CA PRO A 595 29.65 1.31 -28.01
C PRO A 595 31.07 1.04 -28.49
N LEU A 596 31.20 0.66 -29.76
CA LEU A 596 32.46 0.29 -30.40
C LEU A 596 32.73 1.16 -31.63
N PRO A 597 33.01 2.46 -31.48
CA PRO A 597 33.37 3.27 -32.63
C PRO A 597 34.70 2.83 -33.21
N ASP A 598 34.86 3.01 -34.52
CA ASP A 598 36.15 2.81 -35.16
C ASP A 598 37.12 3.97 -34.90
N LEU A 599 38.38 3.84 -35.35
CA LEU A 599 39.40 4.85 -35.08
C LEU A 599 39.13 6.15 -35.86
N GLU A 600 38.52 6.05 -37.05
CA GLU A 600 38.15 7.21 -37.86
C GLU A 600 37.06 8.01 -37.13
N GLU A 601 36.00 7.36 -36.67
CA GLU A 601 34.94 7.97 -35.86
C GLU A 601 35.48 8.60 -34.57
N MET A 602 36.47 7.98 -33.92
CA MET A 602 37.13 8.55 -32.74
C MET A 602 37.90 9.83 -33.07
N ILE A 603 38.62 9.86 -34.20
CA ILE A 603 39.38 11.02 -34.67
C ILE A 603 38.42 12.15 -35.08
N GLU A 604 37.39 11.84 -35.88
CA GLU A 604 36.36 12.81 -36.28
C GLU A 604 35.66 13.41 -35.06
N GLY A 605 35.30 12.55 -34.10
CA GLY A 605 34.69 12.95 -32.83
C GLY A 605 35.63 13.75 -31.92
N ALA A 606 36.93 13.78 -32.18
CA ALA A 606 37.89 14.67 -31.52
C ALA A 606 38.03 16.03 -32.23
N LEU A 607 37.81 16.06 -33.55
CA LEU A 607 37.96 17.26 -34.39
C LEU A 607 36.71 18.14 -34.42
N SER A 608 35.52 17.56 -34.26
CA SER A 608 34.25 18.27 -34.39
C SER A 608 33.19 17.82 -33.37
N PRO A 609 32.22 18.69 -33.01
CA PRO A 609 31.13 18.31 -32.13
C PRO A 609 30.24 17.22 -32.75
N LYS A 610 29.91 16.19 -31.97
CA LYS A 610 29.00 15.13 -32.41
C LYS A 610 27.57 15.65 -32.60
N PRO A 611 26.92 15.41 -33.76
CA PRO A 611 25.54 15.86 -34.00
C PRO A 611 24.54 15.15 -33.07
N LYS A 612 23.32 15.70 -33.00
CA LYS A 612 22.26 15.11 -32.17
C LYS A 612 21.87 13.77 -32.79
N PRO A 613 21.74 12.68 -32.00
CA PRO A 613 21.17 11.44 -32.51
C PRO A 613 19.78 11.72 -33.09
N MET A 614 19.54 11.34 -34.34
CA MET A 614 18.25 11.53 -35.03
C MET A 614 17.79 10.20 -35.63
N GLY A 615 16.46 10.00 -35.67
CA GLY A 615 15.83 8.82 -36.25
C GLY A 615 15.15 7.90 -35.23
N PRO A 616 14.33 6.93 -35.68
CA PRO A 616 13.50 6.10 -34.81
C PRO A 616 14.30 5.29 -33.77
N ASN A 617 15.53 4.86 -34.12
CA ASN A 617 16.40 4.09 -33.22
C ASN A 617 17.13 4.96 -32.18
N ALA A 618 16.99 6.29 -32.26
CA ALA A 618 17.55 7.27 -31.32
C ALA A 618 16.49 7.92 -30.40
N ARG A 619 15.23 7.48 -30.52
CA ARG A 619 14.10 7.99 -29.72
C ARG A 619 13.81 7.07 -28.54
N PHE A 620 13.28 7.66 -27.47
CA PHE A 620 12.67 6.91 -26.38
C PHE A 620 11.31 7.49 -26.03
N GLY A 621 10.46 6.65 -25.45
CA GLY A 621 9.15 7.01 -24.94
C GLY A 621 9.17 7.17 -23.43
N TYR A 622 8.26 7.98 -22.90
CA TYR A 622 7.98 8.08 -21.48
C TYR A 622 6.48 8.40 -21.28
N PRO A 623 5.80 7.95 -20.21
CA PRO A 623 4.40 8.32 -19.98
C PRO A 623 4.23 9.83 -19.86
N LEU A 624 3.24 10.40 -20.57
CA LEU A 624 3.05 11.84 -20.55
C LEU A 624 2.63 12.34 -19.16
N ARG A 625 1.86 11.57 -18.39
CA ARG A 625 1.45 11.88 -17.02
C ARG A 625 1.57 10.66 -16.12
N GLY A 626 1.82 10.90 -14.82
CA GLY A 626 1.81 9.88 -13.77
C GLY A 626 3.12 9.10 -13.61
N GLY A 627 4.19 9.52 -14.29
CA GLY A 627 5.49 8.87 -14.26
C GLY A 627 5.49 7.46 -14.87
N PHE A 628 6.57 6.71 -14.72
CA PHE A 628 6.64 5.33 -15.21
C PHE A 628 5.61 4.41 -14.56
N GLN A 629 5.16 4.76 -13.35
CA GLN A 629 4.06 4.13 -12.66
C GLN A 629 2.75 4.09 -13.45
N ALA A 630 2.46 5.12 -14.27
CA ALA A 630 1.26 5.11 -15.11
C ALA A 630 1.24 3.91 -16.07
N LEU A 631 2.40 3.51 -16.60
CA LEU A 631 2.53 2.30 -17.41
C LEU A 631 2.28 1.03 -16.59
N MET A 632 2.68 1.00 -15.31
CA MET A 632 2.48 -0.15 -14.43
C MET A 632 1.01 -0.30 -14.02
N ASP A 633 0.37 0.79 -13.61
CA ASP A 633 -1.04 0.80 -13.21
C ASP A 633 -1.97 0.45 -14.37
N ALA A 634 -1.59 0.83 -15.60
CA ALA A 634 -2.36 0.54 -16.80
C ALA A 634 -2.59 -0.95 -17.04
N TRP A 635 -1.81 -1.85 -16.43
CA TRP A 635 -2.07 -3.29 -16.51
C TRP A 635 -3.31 -3.72 -15.74
N LEU A 636 -3.63 -3.06 -14.61
CA LEU A 636 -4.64 -3.51 -13.65
C LEU A 636 -6.02 -3.77 -14.28
N PRO A 637 -6.57 -2.91 -15.17
CA PRO A 637 -7.85 -3.16 -15.81
C PRO A 637 -7.86 -4.35 -16.77
N HIS A 638 -6.69 -4.84 -17.19
CA HIS A 638 -6.53 -5.95 -18.12
C HIS A 638 -6.23 -7.29 -17.42
N LEU A 639 -5.97 -7.29 -16.11
CA LEU A 639 -5.74 -8.50 -15.34
C LEU A 639 -7.07 -9.21 -15.04
N GLN A 640 -7.12 -10.50 -15.33
CA GLN A 640 -8.30 -11.34 -15.07
C GLN A 640 -8.16 -12.18 -13.79
N GLY A 641 -6.92 -12.43 -13.35
CA GLY A 641 -6.59 -13.14 -12.11
C GLY A 641 -6.63 -12.22 -10.88
N ASP A 642 -6.52 -12.83 -9.69
CA ASP A 642 -6.58 -12.09 -8.43
C ASP A 642 -5.25 -11.37 -8.15
N VAL A 643 -5.32 -10.06 -7.87
CA VAL A 643 -4.14 -9.25 -7.47
C VAL A 643 -4.18 -9.01 -5.97
N CYS A 644 -3.23 -9.57 -5.24
CA CYS A 644 -3.12 -9.45 -3.78
C CYS A 644 -1.95 -8.52 -3.42
N LEU A 645 -2.27 -7.27 -3.09
CA LEU A 645 -1.31 -6.28 -2.58
C LEU A 645 -1.05 -6.50 -1.08
N ASN A 646 -0.01 -5.87 -0.53
CA ASN A 646 0.40 -6.02 0.87
C ASN A 646 0.60 -7.48 1.31
N SER A 647 0.93 -8.36 0.36
CA SER A 647 0.98 -9.81 0.51
C SER A 647 2.43 -10.29 0.46
N ARG A 648 3.19 -9.95 1.51
CA ARG A 648 4.61 -10.34 1.59
C ARG A 648 4.74 -11.84 1.79
N VAL A 649 5.40 -12.51 0.86
CA VAL A 649 5.81 -13.91 1.00
C VAL A 649 6.96 -14.00 2.01
N VAL A 650 6.80 -14.88 3.00
CA VAL A 650 7.82 -15.14 4.04
C VAL A 650 8.41 -16.54 3.97
N LYS A 651 7.68 -17.50 3.38
CA LYS A 651 8.15 -18.87 3.18
C LYS A 651 7.60 -19.44 1.87
N VAL A 652 8.41 -20.23 1.18
CA VAL A 652 8.01 -21.04 0.03
C VAL A 652 8.38 -22.49 0.36
N SER A 653 7.43 -23.42 0.29
CA SER A 653 7.67 -24.84 0.50
C SER A 653 7.47 -25.58 -0.83
N PRO A 654 8.55 -25.85 -1.58
CA PRO A 654 8.53 -26.71 -2.76
C PRO A 654 7.86 -28.06 -2.47
N ARG A 655 8.17 -28.70 -1.33
CA ARG A 655 7.63 -30.02 -1.01
C ARG A 655 6.12 -30.03 -0.80
N ARG A 656 5.57 -28.97 -0.21
CA ARG A 656 4.13 -28.83 0.07
C ARG A 656 3.37 -28.10 -1.04
N HIS A 657 4.08 -27.56 -2.04
CA HIS A 657 3.56 -26.67 -3.06
C HIS A 657 2.78 -25.49 -2.45
N THR A 658 3.40 -24.81 -1.49
CA THR A 658 2.74 -23.74 -0.72
C THR A 658 3.60 -22.49 -0.57
N VAL A 659 2.93 -21.35 -0.47
CA VAL A 659 3.49 -20.03 -0.20
C VAL A 659 2.86 -19.49 1.08
N THR A 660 3.67 -19.17 2.09
CA THR A 660 3.20 -18.55 3.34
C THR A 660 3.40 -17.04 3.28
N LEU A 661 2.34 -16.30 3.60
CA LEU A 661 2.34 -14.84 3.67
C LEU A 661 2.62 -14.33 5.09
N SER A 662 3.05 -13.08 5.21
CA SER A 662 3.39 -12.44 6.50
C SER A 662 2.23 -12.32 7.49
N ASN A 663 0.98 -12.40 7.04
CA ASN A 663 -0.21 -12.43 7.89
C ASN A 663 -0.55 -13.84 8.41
N GLY A 664 0.28 -14.85 8.11
CA GLY A 664 0.09 -16.24 8.50
C GLY A 664 -0.72 -17.08 7.51
N SER A 665 -1.33 -16.50 6.47
CA SER A 665 -2.08 -17.28 5.48
C SER A 665 -1.16 -18.12 4.60
N GLU A 666 -1.59 -19.33 4.26
CA GLU A 666 -0.89 -20.26 3.39
C GLU A 666 -1.69 -20.46 2.09
N LEU A 667 -1.04 -20.29 0.94
CA LEU A 667 -1.63 -20.46 -0.39
C LEU A 667 -1.00 -21.67 -1.07
N LYS A 668 -1.82 -22.53 -1.67
CA LYS A 668 -1.35 -23.67 -2.48
C LYS A 668 -1.18 -23.26 -3.94
N TYR A 669 -0.21 -23.87 -4.62
CA TYR A 669 0.01 -23.65 -6.05
C TYR A 669 0.14 -24.97 -6.82
N ASN A 670 -0.22 -24.96 -8.10
CA ASN A 670 0.21 -26.00 -9.05
C ASN A 670 1.55 -25.62 -9.65
N HIS A 671 1.64 -24.38 -10.13
CA HIS A 671 2.86 -23.77 -10.66
C HIS A 671 3.15 -22.48 -9.90
N LEU A 672 4.43 -22.17 -9.73
CA LEU A 672 4.88 -20.92 -9.13
C LEU A 672 5.78 -20.17 -10.11
N ILE A 673 5.38 -18.97 -10.54
CA ILE A 673 6.27 -18.05 -11.27
C ILE A 673 6.86 -17.08 -10.26
N SER A 674 8.18 -17.09 -10.09
CA SER A 674 8.86 -16.17 -9.18
C SER A 674 9.66 -15.12 -9.94
N THR A 675 9.36 -13.85 -9.65
CA THR A 675 10.11 -12.68 -10.15
C THR A 675 10.99 -12.04 -9.08
N MET A 676 10.99 -12.60 -7.87
CA MET A 676 11.76 -12.09 -6.75
C MET A 676 13.26 -12.36 -6.92
N PRO A 677 14.14 -11.64 -6.20
CA PRO A 677 15.57 -11.92 -6.24
C PRO A 677 15.90 -13.37 -5.92
N LEU A 678 16.63 -14.04 -6.80
CA LEU A 678 16.93 -15.47 -6.72
C LEU A 678 17.55 -15.89 -5.36
N PRO A 679 18.50 -15.15 -4.76
CA PRO A 679 18.98 -15.45 -3.41
C PRO A 679 17.91 -15.33 -2.33
N VAL A 680 16.94 -14.42 -2.49
CA VAL A 680 15.82 -14.26 -1.54
C VAL A 680 14.88 -15.45 -1.63
N LEU A 681 14.53 -15.89 -2.85
CA LEU A 681 13.68 -17.07 -3.07
C LEU A 681 14.25 -18.31 -2.39
N ILE A 682 15.54 -18.59 -2.62
CA ILE A 682 16.20 -19.76 -2.03
C ILE A 682 16.29 -19.65 -0.50
N ARG A 683 16.49 -18.45 0.06
CA ARG A 683 16.42 -18.25 1.53
C ARG A 683 15.02 -18.53 2.10
N GLN A 684 13.96 -18.20 1.38
CA GLN A 684 12.57 -18.45 1.82
C GLN A 684 12.17 -19.93 1.77
N MET A 685 12.96 -20.77 1.09
CA MET A 685 12.80 -22.23 1.08
C MET A 685 13.55 -22.92 2.23
N ASP A 686 14.47 -22.19 2.88
CA ASP A 686 15.27 -22.67 4.01
C ASP A 686 15.87 -24.07 3.74
N THR A 687 15.66 -25.03 4.62
CA THR A 687 16.25 -26.37 4.52
C THR A 687 15.68 -27.22 3.39
N GLU A 688 14.56 -26.83 2.77
CA GLU A 688 13.99 -27.55 1.62
C GLU A 688 14.85 -27.38 0.35
N ALA A 689 15.58 -26.27 0.21
CA ALA A 689 16.57 -26.12 -0.84
C ALA A 689 17.86 -26.89 -0.47
N PRO A 690 18.38 -27.80 -1.33
CA PRO A 690 19.61 -28.55 -1.05
C PRO A 690 20.79 -27.62 -0.72
N GLU A 691 21.73 -28.10 0.11
CA GLU A 691 22.88 -27.29 0.55
C GLU A 691 23.68 -26.70 -0.63
N GLN A 692 23.86 -27.49 -1.70
CA GLN A 692 24.54 -27.05 -2.92
C GLN A 692 23.82 -25.91 -3.65
N VAL A 693 22.48 -25.89 -3.60
CA VAL A 693 21.64 -24.83 -4.18
C VAL A 693 21.71 -23.57 -3.31
N ARG A 694 21.64 -23.73 -1.98
CA ARG A 694 21.81 -22.61 -1.04
C ARG A 694 23.18 -21.95 -1.18
N LYS A 695 24.25 -22.74 -1.32
CA LYS A 695 25.62 -22.25 -1.57
C LYS A 695 25.72 -21.52 -2.90
N ALA A 696 25.14 -22.07 -3.98
CA ALA A 696 25.11 -21.40 -5.28
C ALA A 696 24.36 -20.06 -5.22
N ALA A 697 23.21 -20.01 -4.53
CA ALA A 697 22.42 -18.79 -4.38
C ALA A 697 23.14 -17.73 -3.54
N ALA A 698 23.86 -18.13 -2.49
CA ALA A 698 24.67 -17.23 -1.66
C ALA A 698 25.89 -16.66 -2.41
N ALA A 699 26.39 -17.35 -3.44
CA ALA A 699 27.52 -16.87 -4.25
C ALA A 699 27.12 -15.82 -5.29
N LEU A 700 25.82 -15.62 -5.55
CA LEU A 700 25.34 -14.65 -6.53
C LEU A 700 25.56 -13.21 -6.08
N ARG A 701 26.36 -12.47 -6.85
CA ARG A 701 26.72 -11.08 -6.56
C ARG A 701 25.76 -10.07 -7.19
N TYR A 702 25.58 -8.95 -6.49
CA TYR A 702 24.75 -7.83 -6.92
C TYR A 702 25.33 -6.51 -6.41
N VAL A 703 24.80 -5.41 -6.95
CA VAL A 703 25.08 -4.03 -6.52
C VAL A 703 23.77 -3.36 -6.19
N SER A 704 23.78 -2.53 -5.15
CA SER A 704 22.63 -1.78 -4.70
C SER A 704 22.71 -0.33 -5.19
N VAL A 705 21.57 0.32 -5.33
CA VAL A 705 21.48 1.74 -5.73
C VAL A 705 20.62 2.50 -4.74
N ARG A 706 21.15 3.60 -4.23
CA ARG A 706 20.39 4.63 -3.53
C ARG A 706 20.11 5.77 -4.50
N CYS A 707 18.84 6.12 -4.65
CA CYS A 707 18.44 7.28 -5.44
C CYS A 707 18.05 8.42 -4.51
N VAL A 708 18.52 9.63 -4.84
CA VAL A 708 18.14 10.88 -4.17
C VAL A 708 17.44 11.76 -5.20
N HIS A 709 16.17 12.04 -4.95
CA HIS A 709 15.33 12.87 -5.80
C HIS A 709 15.37 14.31 -5.29
N LEU A 710 15.57 15.27 -6.18
CA LEU A 710 15.65 16.70 -5.87
C LEU A 710 14.72 17.48 -6.80
N GLY A 711 13.78 18.20 -6.21
CA GLY A 711 12.94 19.19 -6.90
C GLY A 711 13.48 20.58 -6.66
N VAL A 712 14.06 21.19 -7.70
CA VAL A 712 14.70 22.51 -7.62
C VAL A 712 13.70 23.57 -8.08
N GLY A 713 13.61 24.68 -7.36
CA GLY A 713 12.77 25.83 -7.67
C GLY A 713 13.34 26.73 -8.76
N ARG A 714 13.68 26.13 -9.90
CA ARG A 714 14.07 26.83 -11.13
C ARG A 714 13.74 25.96 -12.34
N GLU A 715 13.00 26.53 -13.29
CA GLU A 715 12.67 25.86 -14.54
C GLU A 715 13.90 25.69 -15.44
N HIS A 716 13.83 24.69 -16.33
CA HIS A 716 14.79 24.48 -17.42
C HIS A 716 16.26 24.42 -16.97
N LEU A 717 16.56 23.65 -15.92
CA LEU A 717 17.95 23.50 -15.43
C LEU A 717 18.91 23.07 -16.55
N THR A 718 18.47 22.14 -17.41
CA THR A 718 19.24 21.65 -18.54
C THR A 718 18.32 21.00 -19.58
N GLY A 719 18.76 20.90 -20.84
CA GLY A 719 18.06 20.16 -21.90
C GLY A 719 18.49 18.70 -22.05
N LYS A 720 19.22 18.15 -21.07
CA LYS A 720 19.77 16.78 -21.07
C LYS A 720 18.78 15.82 -20.40
N HIS A 721 18.78 14.56 -20.82
CA HIS A 721 17.94 13.51 -20.21
C HIS A 721 18.68 12.75 -19.11
N TRP A 722 19.95 12.42 -19.32
CA TRP A 722 20.80 11.86 -18.28
C TRP A 722 22.27 12.18 -18.51
N ILE A 723 23.01 12.19 -17.40
CA ILE A 723 24.40 12.63 -17.36
C ILE A 723 25.22 11.63 -16.54
N TYR A 724 26.34 11.16 -17.10
CA TYR A 724 27.29 10.27 -16.45
C TYR A 724 28.45 11.05 -15.80
N TYR A 725 28.81 10.67 -14.58
CA TYR A 725 29.82 11.35 -13.77
C TYR A 725 30.94 10.39 -13.34
N PRO A 726 32.00 10.21 -14.15
CA PRO A 726 33.15 9.35 -13.83
C PRO A 726 34.02 9.87 -12.68
N GLU A 727 34.00 11.17 -12.40
CA GLU A 727 34.94 11.82 -11.47
C GLU A 727 34.40 11.90 -10.03
N ASP A 728 34.94 12.83 -9.25
CA ASP A 728 34.73 12.98 -7.81
C ASP A 728 33.36 13.62 -7.48
N THR A 729 32.31 12.83 -7.59
CA THR A 729 30.96 13.09 -7.06
C THR A 729 30.44 11.83 -6.38
N VAL A 730 29.46 11.96 -5.49
CA VAL A 730 28.82 10.81 -4.84
C VAL A 730 28.00 9.98 -5.84
N PHE A 731 27.27 10.64 -6.74
CA PHE A 731 26.45 9.99 -7.76
C PHE A 731 27.27 9.60 -8.98
N HIS A 732 26.96 8.44 -9.57
CA HIS A 732 27.57 8.03 -10.84
C HIS A 732 26.75 8.53 -12.04
N ARG A 733 25.45 8.79 -11.83
CA ARG A 733 24.51 9.25 -12.85
C ARG A 733 23.49 10.22 -12.25
N ILE A 734 23.12 11.23 -13.03
CA ILE A 734 21.89 12.01 -12.80
C ILE A 734 20.92 11.69 -13.92
N PHE A 735 19.69 11.30 -13.57
CA PHE A 735 18.56 11.27 -14.48
C PHE A 735 17.73 12.53 -14.31
N VAL A 736 17.53 13.28 -15.39
CA VAL A 736 16.85 14.57 -15.37
C VAL A 736 15.36 14.32 -15.63
N GLN A 737 14.67 13.85 -14.59
CA GLN A 737 13.27 13.43 -14.68
C GLN A 737 12.34 14.50 -15.26
N GLY A 738 12.64 15.78 -14.97
CA GLY A 738 11.87 16.91 -15.48
C GLY A 738 11.85 17.04 -17.00
N ASN A 739 12.79 16.41 -17.73
CA ASN A 739 12.79 16.34 -19.19
C ASN A 739 12.15 15.06 -19.74
N ALA A 740 11.85 14.07 -18.90
CA ALA A 740 11.17 12.85 -19.36
C ALA A 740 9.71 13.15 -19.74
N SER A 741 9.06 14.09 -19.04
CA SER A 741 7.76 14.66 -19.41
C SER A 741 7.61 16.07 -18.85
N PRO A 742 6.94 16.99 -19.58
CA PRO A 742 6.60 18.31 -19.07
C PRO A 742 5.69 18.27 -17.82
N TYR A 743 4.98 17.17 -17.57
CA TYR A 743 4.09 17.01 -16.41
C TYR A 743 4.77 16.36 -15.19
N CYS A 744 6.07 16.09 -15.25
CA CYS A 744 6.82 15.65 -14.07
C CYS A 744 7.17 16.81 -13.12
N ASN A 745 7.03 18.07 -13.58
CA ASN A 745 7.41 19.25 -12.81
C ASN A 745 6.17 20.09 -12.43
N PRO A 746 6.13 20.67 -11.23
CA PRO A 746 5.23 21.76 -10.93
C PRO A 746 5.70 23.07 -11.61
N PRO A 747 4.80 24.06 -11.81
CA PRO A 747 5.18 25.37 -12.32
C PRO A 747 6.32 26.01 -11.50
N GLY A 748 7.32 26.58 -12.17
CA GLY A 748 8.50 27.17 -11.53
C GLY A 748 9.56 26.16 -11.07
N GLY A 749 9.29 24.86 -11.12
CA GLY A 749 10.15 23.81 -10.60
C GLY A 749 10.77 22.91 -11.67
N PHE A 750 11.82 22.18 -11.30
CA PHE A 750 12.44 21.17 -12.16
C PHE A 750 13.07 20.01 -11.36
N GLY A 751 12.68 18.79 -11.68
CA GLY A 751 13.07 17.57 -10.96
C GLY A 751 14.27 16.82 -11.57
N LEU A 752 15.15 16.31 -10.71
CA LEU A 752 16.25 15.41 -11.07
C LEU A 752 16.44 14.30 -10.01
N THR A 753 17.05 13.19 -10.43
CA THR A 753 17.38 12.04 -9.58
C THR A 753 18.88 11.77 -9.65
N CYS A 754 19.56 11.82 -8.51
CA CYS A 754 20.94 11.38 -8.34
C CYS A 754 20.96 9.89 -8.01
N GLU A 755 21.73 9.10 -8.75
CA GLU A 755 21.87 7.66 -8.53
C GLU A 755 23.26 7.34 -7.95
N ILE A 756 23.29 6.64 -6.83
CA ILE A 756 24.48 6.30 -6.06
C ILE A 756 24.53 4.79 -5.87
N THR A 757 25.53 4.16 -6.45
CA THR A 757 25.76 2.71 -6.26
C THR A 757 26.60 2.45 -5.03
N TYR A 758 26.21 1.41 -4.30
CA TYR A 758 26.91 0.95 -3.11
C TYR A 758 26.94 -0.58 -3.05
N SER A 759 27.94 -1.09 -2.32
CA SER A 759 28.18 -2.49 -2.06
C SER A 759 28.93 -2.62 -0.74
N GLU A 760 29.17 -3.85 -0.26
CA GLU A 760 30.01 -4.07 0.92
C GLU A 760 31.42 -3.50 0.76
N SER A 761 31.99 -3.56 -0.45
CA SER A 761 33.32 -3.01 -0.77
C SER A 761 33.31 -1.50 -1.04
N LYS A 762 32.14 -0.89 -1.22
CA LYS A 762 31.97 0.54 -1.46
C LYS A 762 30.68 1.00 -0.75
N PRO A 763 30.70 1.14 0.58
CA PRO A 763 29.52 1.57 1.33
C PRO A 763 29.14 3.02 0.97
N LEU A 764 27.89 3.39 1.27
CA LEU A 764 27.47 4.78 1.15
C LEU A 764 28.29 5.65 2.13
N PRO A 765 28.69 6.87 1.72
CA PRO A 765 29.49 7.74 2.59
C PRO A 765 28.69 8.29 3.78
N CYS A 766 27.37 8.35 3.63
CA CYS A 766 26.40 8.81 4.63
C CYS A 766 24.98 8.35 4.19
N GLU A 767 23.99 8.50 5.06
CA GLU A 767 22.62 8.03 4.89
C GLU A 767 21.61 9.15 5.15
N GLY A 768 20.35 8.96 4.74
CA GLY A 768 19.25 9.90 5.03
C GLY A 768 19.51 11.32 4.54
N ASP A 769 19.23 12.31 5.37
CA ASP A 769 19.35 13.73 5.02
C ASP A 769 20.80 14.16 4.76
N ASP A 770 21.78 13.48 5.35
CA ASP A 770 23.20 13.75 5.13
C ASP A 770 23.59 13.39 3.69
N LEU A 771 23.05 12.29 3.17
CA LEU A 771 23.23 11.91 1.78
C LEU A 771 22.54 12.90 0.83
N VAL A 772 21.36 13.39 1.19
CA VAL A 772 20.65 14.45 0.43
C VAL A 772 21.50 15.71 0.35
N ARG A 773 22.04 16.18 1.49
CA ARG A 773 22.95 17.34 1.55
C ARG A 773 24.18 17.13 0.69
N ARG A 774 24.80 15.94 0.78
CA ARG A 774 25.96 15.59 -0.05
C ARG A 774 25.64 15.60 -1.54
N CYS A 775 24.48 15.10 -1.97
CA CYS A 775 24.06 15.17 -3.36
C CYS A 775 23.88 16.62 -3.83
N ILE A 776 23.28 17.49 -3.01
CA ILE A 776 23.12 18.92 -3.31
C ILE A 776 24.49 19.60 -3.48
N GLU A 777 25.43 19.35 -2.54
CA GLU A 777 26.80 19.87 -2.61
C GLU A 777 27.51 19.44 -3.90
N ASP A 778 27.44 18.15 -4.25
CA ASP A 778 28.05 17.64 -5.47
C ASP A 778 27.33 18.15 -6.73
N CYS A 779 26.01 18.40 -6.69
CA CYS A 779 25.28 19.06 -7.77
C CYS A 779 25.73 20.51 -7.97
N HIS A 780 25.98 21.27 -6.90
CA HIS A 780 26.57 22.61 -6.99
C HIS A 780 27.99 22.56 -7.58
N LYS A 781 28.81 21.62 -7.09
CA LYS A 781 30.20 21.42 -7.54
C LYS A 781 30.30 21.21 -9.05
N VAL A 782 29.39 20.42 -9.63
CA VAL A 782 29.35 20.15 -11.09
C VAL A 782 28.50 21.15 -11.87
N GLY A 783 27.97 22.18 -11.21
CA GLY A 783 27.17 23.24 -11.83
C GLY A 783 25.81 22.76 -12.37
N MET A 784 25.22 21.72 -11.77
CA MET A 784 23.88 21.24 -12.17
C MET A 784 22.80 22.26 -11.81
N PHE A 785 22.91 22.89 -10.64
CA PHE A 785 22.15 24.06 -10.22
C PHE A 785 22.98 24.92 -9.26
N ARG A 786 22.53 26.14 -8.99
CA ARG A 786 23.27 27.15 -8.23
C ARG A 786 22.93 27.05 -6.74
N PRO A 787 23.84 27.43 -5.81
CA PRO A 787 23.55 27.47 -4.38
C PRO A 787 22.35 28.32 -3.98
N GLU A 788 21.99 29.31 -4.80
CA GLU A 788 20.84 30.19 -4.58
C GLU A 788 19.52 29.61 -5.10
N ASP A 789 19.57 28.55 -5.91
CA ASP A 789 18.37 27.86 -6.39
C ASP A 789 17.76 27.07 -5.21
N PRO A 790 16.51 27.36 -4.77
CA PRO A 790 15.92 26.67 -3.63
C PRO A 790 15.60 25.22 -3.98
N VAL A 791 15.77 24.31 -3.02
CA VAL A 791 15.28 22.91 -3.14
C VAL A 791 13.90 22.84 -2.50
N TRP A 792 12.86 22.66 -3.31
CA TRP A 792 11.47 22.59 -2.88
C TRP A 792 11.04 21.19 -2.42
N ALA A 793 11.72 20.17 -2.91
CA ALA A 793 11.40 18.79 -2.60
C ALA A 793 12.67 17.94 -2.54
N SER A 794 12.71 16.99 -1.61
CA SER A 794 13.68 15.92 -1.61
C SER A 794 13.02 14.61 -1.17
N ALA A 795 13.50 13.51 -1.72
CA ALA A 795 13.14 12.16 -1.31
C ALA A 795 14.29 11.22 -1.60
N HIS A 796 14.28 10.03 -1.02
CA HIS A 796 15.22 8.98 -1.39
C HIS A 796 14.52 7.63 -1.45
N CYS A 797 15.02 6.73 -2.29
CA CYS A 797 14.58 5.35 -2.34
C CYS A 797 15.76 4.40 -2.49
N ASP A 798 15.63 3.22 -1.87
CA ASP A 798 16.67 2.21 -1.82
C ASP A 798 16.32 1.01 -2.70
N LEU A 799 17.25 0.64 -3.59
CA LEU A 799 17.16 -0.52 -4.48
C LEU A 799 18.25 -1.51 -4.06
N PRO A 800 17.98 -2.42 -3.09
CA PRO A 800 18.99 -3.32 -2.54
C PRO A 800 19.51 -4.32 -3.58
N TYR A 801 18.66 -4.76 -4.50
CA TYR A 801 19.05 -5.53 -5.67
C TYR A 801 18.82 -4.64 -6.89
N ALA A 802 19.84 -3.85 -7.29
CA ALA A 802 19.72 -2.98 -8.46
C ALA A 802 20.37 -3.63 -9.68
N TYR A 803 21.66 -3.96 -9.60
CA TYR A 803 22.41 -4.57 -10.71
C TYR A 803 22.86 -5.99 -10.38
N VAL A 804 22.63 -6.91 -11.31
CA VAL A 804 23.22 -8.25 -11.28
C VAL A 804 24.66 -8.16 -11.77
N VAL A 805 25.60 -8.71 -11.00
CA VAL A 805 27.02 -8.75 -11.36
C VAL A 805 27.30 -10.03 -12.15
N TYR A 806 27.92 -9.87 -13.32
CA TYR A 806 28.37 -10.97 -14.17
C TYR A 806 29.81 -11.32 -13.80
N ASP A 807 29.96 -12.15 -12.77
CA ASP A 807 31.23 -12.79 -12.43
C ASP A 807 31.37 -14.17 -13.10
N HIS A 808 32.57 -14.73 -13.06
CA HIS A 808 32.87 -16.04 -13.67
C HIS A 808 32.09 -17.23 -13.08
N GLY A 809 31.54 -17.11 -11.87
CA GLY A 809 30.77 -18.15 -11.19
C GLY A 809 29.26 -18.06 -11.39
N ARG A 810 28.76 -16.92 -11.90
CA ARG A 810 27.31 -16.64 -12.04
C ARG A 810 26.59 -17.69 -12.85
N ALA A 811 27.04 -17.96 -14.07
CA ALA A 811 26.33 -18.84 -15.02
C ALA A 811 26.16 -20.27 -14.46
N ALA A 812 27.20 -20.82 -13.84
CA ALA A 812 27.15 -22.13 -13.20
C ALA A 812 26.20 -22.15 -11.99
N SER A 813 26.21 -21.08 -11.19
CA SER A 813 25.34 -20.94 -10.02
C SER A 813 23.87 -20.81 -10.41
N VAL A 814 23.55 -19.93 -11.37
CA VAL A 814 22.19 -19.74 -11.89
C VAL A 814 21.66 -21.02 -12.53
N THR A 815 22.46 -21.71 -13.34
CA THR A 815 22.07 -22.98 -13.98
C THR A 815 21.69 -24.03 -12.94
N LYS A 816 22.53 -24.23 -11.93
CA LYS A 816 22.28 -25.19 -10.84
C LYS A 816 20.99 -24.89 -10.07
N ILE A 817 20.72 -23.61 -9.78
CA ILE A 817 19.50 -23.22 -9.06
C ILE A 817 18.26 -23.42 -9.94
N ARG A 818 18.34 -22.98 -11.21
CA ARG A 818 17.24 -23.06 -12.18
C ARG A 818 16.83 -24.51 -12.45
N GLU A 819 17.79 -25.41 -12.65
CA GLU A 819 17.53 -26.84 -12.87
C GLU A 819 16.78 -27.45 -11.69
N TRP A 820 17.24 -27.21 -10.47
CA TRP A 820 16.57 -27.70 -9.28
C TRP A 820 15.16 -27.12 -9.11
N LEU A 821 14.96 -25.82 -9.32
CA LEU A 821 13.64 -25.19 -9.20
C LEU A 821 12.65 -25.69 -10.26
N ALA A 822 13.12 -25.96 -11.48
CA ALA A 822 12.29 -26.46 -12.57
C ALA A 822 11.67 -27.83 -12.25
N GLU A 823 12.36 -28.67 -11.46
CA GLU A 823 11.86 -29.96 -10.93
C GLU A 823 10.82 -29.80 -9.81
N GLN A 824 10.61 -28.59 -9.29
CA GLN A 824 9.69 -28.28 -8.19
C GLN A 824 8.44 -27.49 -8.64
N ASP A 825 8.17 -27.46 -9.94
CA ASP A 825 7.11 -26.64 -10.56
C ASP A 825 7.27 -25.13 -10.28
N ILE A 826 8.52 -24.67 -10.13
CA ILE A 826 8.87 -23.27 -9.93
C ILE A 826 9.62 -22.74 -11.15
N LEU A 827 9.04 -21.73 -11.80
CA LEU A 827 9.60 -21.02 -12.93
C LEU A 827 10.20 -19.68 -12.48
N LEU A 828 11.42 -19.42 -12.92
CA LEU A 828 12.09 -18.13 -12.74
C LEU A 828 11.77 -17.22 -13.92
N ALA A 829 11.46 -15.95 -13.64
CA ALA A 829 11.24 -14.96 -14.68
C ALA A 829 11.73 -13.57 -14.28
N GLY A 830 12.29 -12.83 -15.24
CA GLY A 830 12.63 -11.42 -15.09
C GLY A 830 14.00 -11.17 -14.48
N ARG A 831 14.37 -9.87 -14.37
CA ARG A 831 15.72 -9.39 -13.99
C ARG A 831 16.31 -10.13 -12.78
N TYR A 832 15.54 -10.22 -11.70
CA TYR A 832 16.03 -10.78 -10.45
C TYR A 832 15.66 -12.24 -10.24
N GLY A 833 14.63 -12.74 -10.95
CA GLY A 833 14.26 -14.16 -10.93
C GLY A 833 15.27 -15.00 -11.72
N GLU A 834 15.53 -14.63 -12.97
CA GLU A 834 16.51 -15.29 -13.84
C GLU A 834 17.95 -14.84 -13.54
N TRP A 835 18.10 -13.84 -12.66
CA TRP A 835 19.37 -13.22 -12.31
C TRP A 835 20.11 -12.63 -13.52
N GLU A 836 19.36 -12.08 -14.49
CA GLU A 836 19.88 -11.47 -15.71
C GLU A 836 19.72 -9.96 -15.68
N TYR A 837 20.57 -9.24 -16.41
CA TYR A 837 20.39 -7.79 -16.57
C TYR A 837 19.32 -7.51 -17.62
N TYR A 838 18.14 -7.05 -17.19
CA TYR A 838 17.01 -6.69 -18.06
C TYR A 838 16.61 -5.21 -17.98
N ASN A 839 16.09 -4.71 -19.10
CA ASN A 839 15.28 -3.50 -19.16
C ASN A 839 13.78 -3.89 -19.08
N SER A 840 12.87 -2.91 -19.05
CA SER A 840 11.43 -3.16 -18.88
C SER A 840 10.80 -3.96 -20.02
N ASP A 841 11.23 -3.73 -21.26
CA ASP A 841 10.78 -4.46 -22.46
C ASP A 841 11.07 -5.98 -22.35
N HIS A 842 12.30 -6.33 -21.99
CA HIS A 842 12.73 -7.70 -21.72
C HIS A 842 11.97 -8.30 -20.53
N ALA A 843 11.72 -7.50 -19.50
CA ALA A 843 10.95 -7.93 -18.34
C ALA A 843 9.51 -8.30 -18.72
N PHE A 844 8.84 -7.53 -19.59
CA PHE A 844 7.52 -7.88 -20.12
C PHE A 844 7.55 -9.19 -20.92
N ILE A 845 8.55 -9.35 -21.79
CA ILE A 845 8.70 -10.56 -22.61
C ILE A 845 8.96 -11.79 -21.73
N ALA A 846 9.79 -11.67 -20.70
CA ALA A 846 10.05 -12.75 -19.76
C ALA A 846 8.77 -13.20 -19.04
N GLY A 847 7.93 -12.25 -18.62
CA GLY A 847 6.63 -12.56 -18.01
C GLY A 847 5.71 -13.34 -18.96
N LYS A 848 5.62 -12.90 -20.22
CA LYS A 848 4.87 -13.60 -21.27
C LYS A 848 5.37 -15.03 -21.48
N LYS A 849 6.68 -15.21 -21.63
CA LYS A 849 7.29 -16.53 -21.84
C LYS A 849 7.04 -17.47 -20.67
N ALA A 850 7.12 -16.98 -19.43
CA ALA A 850 6.86 -17.79 -18.25
C ALA A 850 5.40 -18.26 -18.20
N ALA A 851 4.44 -17.39 -18.54
CA ALA A 851 3.03 -17.77 -18.64
C ALA A 851 2.76 -18.78 -19.75
N GLU A 852 3.41 -18.65 -20.91
CA GLU A 852 3.31 -19.61 -22.01
C GLU A 852 3.85 -20.99 -21.60
N GLN A 853 4.98 -21.05 -20.89
CA GLN A 853 5.53 -22.29 -20.37
C GLN A 853 4.60 -23.00 -19.37
N VAL A 854 3.91 -22.25 -18.50
CA VAL A 854 2.91 -22.83 -17.59
C VAL A 854 1.77 -23.47 -18.39
N LYS A 855 1.22 -22.75 -19.37
CA LYS A 855 0.12 -23.25 -20.20
C LYS A 855 0.51 -24.50 -20.98
N GLU A 856 1.71 -24.53 -21.56
CA GLU A 856 2.26 -25.70 -22.24
C GLU A 856 2.40 -26.91 -21.30
N ARG A 857 2.84 -26.71 -20.06
CA ARG A 857 2.93 -27.77 -19.04
C ARG A 857 1.55 -28.31 -18.65
N ASP A 858 0.57 -27.43 -18.48
CA ASP A 858 -0.80 -27.83 -18.15
C ASP A 858 -1.44 -28.63 -19.29
N GLU A 859 -1.27 -28.21 -20.55
CA GLU A 859 -1.74 -28.94 -21.73
C GLU A 859 -1.12 -30.35 -21.82
N GLN A 860 0.19 -30.47 -21.59
CA GLN A 860 0.88 -31.76 -21.57
C GLN A 860 0.41 -32.67 -20.43
N SER A 861 0.16 -32.11 -19.25
CA SER A 861 -0.37 -32.85 -18.10
C SER A 861 -1.77 -33.42 -18.38
N VAL A 862 -2.65 -32.61 -18.97
CA VAL A 862 -4.01 -33.04 -19.37
C VAL A 862 -3.94 -34.15 -20.43
N LEU A 863 -3.08 -34.00 -21.45
CA LEU A 863 -2.87 -35.02 -22.47
C LEU A 863 -2.35 -36.33 -21.89
N SER A 864 -1.37 -36.29 -20.98
CA SER A 864 -0.83 -37.48 -20.33
C SER A 864 -1.87 -38.22 -19.46
N THR A 865 -2.74 -37.46 -18.77
CA THR A 865 -3.84 -38.00 -17.97
C THR A 865 -4.88 -38.68 -18.85
N LEU A 866 -5.25 -38.07 -19.99
CA LEU A 866 -6.18 -38.67 -20.96
C LEU A 866 -5.63 -39.95 -21.60
N VAL A 867 -4.34 -40.00 -21.92
CA VAL A 867 -3.69 -41.21 -22.45
C VAL A 867 -3.67 -42.33 -21.40
N SER A 868 -3.32 -42.02 -20.14
CA SER A 868 -3.31 -43.02 -19.06
C SER A 868 -4.71 -43.60 -18.77
N GLN A 869 -5.77 -42.79 -18.86
CA GLN A 869 -7.15 -43.24 -18.70
C GLN A 869 -7.65 -44.09 -19.88
N GLN A 870 -7.09 -43.91 -21.09
CA GLN A 870 -7.36 -44.79 -22.23
C GLN A 870 -6.61 -46.13 -22.12
N SER A 871 -5.38 -46.15 -21.59
CA SER A 871 -4.62 -47.39 -21.36
C SER A 871 -5.28 -48.30 -20.33
N VAL A 872 -5.83 -47.74 -19.24
CA VAL A 872 -6.54 -48.51 -18.19
C VAL A 872 -7.87 -49.11 -18.70
N ARG A 873 -8.50 -48.53 -19.72
CA ARG A 873 -9.71 -49.09 -20.34
C ARG A 873 -9.44 -50.26 -21.29
N VAL A 874 -8.20 -50.47 -21.74
CA VAL A 874 -7.84 -51.59 -22.62
C VAL A 874 -7.50 -52.86 -21.80
N ASP A 875 -6.96 -52.73 -20.59
CA ASP A 875 -6.59 -53.89 -19.74
C ASP A 875 -7.75 -54.51 -18.93
N THR A 876 -8.95 -53.93 -18.96
CA THR A 876 -10.17 -54.56 -18.37
C THR A 876 -11.04 -55.29 -19.39
N ARG A 877 -10.54 -55.51 -20.60
CA ARG A 877 -11.15 -56.38 -21.63
C ARG A 877 -10.11 -57.33 -22.23
N VAL A 878 -9.52 -58.19 -21.40
CA VAL A 878 -8.90 -59.45 -21.83
C VAL A 878 -9.38 -60.57 -20.92
#